data_AF-A0A7S6MYJ2-F1
#
_entry.id   AF-A0A7S6MYJ2-F1
#
_cell.length_a   1.000
_cell.length_b   1.000
_cell.length_c   1.000
_cell.angle_alpha   90.00
_cell.angle_beta   90.00
_cell.angle_gamma   90.00
#
_symmetry.space_group_name_H-M   'P 1'
#
loop_
_entity.id
_entity.type
_entity.pdbx_description
1 polymer ?
#
loop_
_entity_poly.entity_id
_entity_poly.type
_entity_poly.pdbx_seq_one_letter_code
_entity_poly.pdbx_strand_id
1 'polypeptide(L)'
;MKTKLFLLLFVTVTSLLRGQPNDTYWSSQHWLRTISVDSLWTHAGTYGSSNIIIAVIGMGVEITHEDLAANIWVNNGEVPNNFIDDDDNEFIDDVNGWNFVENSNDVNPDALTSNHSHETKVAGLIAAVRNNSKGISGIAPGCRIMPVKFWSHQSTKEQNFERLPAALLYVRDMQLLFPSKRFIINLSYQLTGISVADSIAVYNALLECHLANIPIFAGPGNDHNDPVRFPANVPFVNSVSELGGGENNDFTVIGSTNRGAENDFAAPGTAQYTTAENNSYLLFDGASMSSPVAAGVAALLLSIKPDLTPDQLTRILRETASQVGGVDYYWNSQLPGQSIELGYGKIDALEATLKGMFDVTFSNNVEGNTTSFGQIKINNTWYPTSTSLPFIVADAIETEAENTLFNYNGYSNRFYSWNYTESAIYDRAFNNSFKAISEYSIINALYKKTKTLTIKNYLEGGSAGLIKFGETGSGSITGDFKDRSSGYQENAFYYNFNQNVKIEYKSEAYNTHSNLFGTNWNFFKWENGSGSTVRQEQINSNTSSEWKAMYKGVSRSDNAAGFSNTSQRKFVRDLAGNLHKVYESMDNVWYELSTNNGSSWSIMNGGAPLGASKSKLPSIDNFGNSVVIVFQEETASGSKISLRTFNLSSGSYYADIYTTLASSVGQYSINANPAVTWGYLRQGIAAYQNGTEGQEGIKFAHFTISEQVPCSLTIHTHDDLGYYPVIETSEYSVTPSVYGDDNGGGQFAVAWEEIDKSNAEYSDIYCMFLKRGSNNTITFHKVFNVSAGRGYTKNSNPSLVTVYINQPDSVRARLSWVGSREIVSEEESFEKGTGTETVTYEYRTMFADPENTANTWVFGNEVDGTNMNITVNGSYQVNGYIISWSEDGGSAVKCINSSLNPNNIKNMGISGKDVQINNSYSGTSSMFGLGFQTPSLPYSFAQSAAISSLGLNKEQNVLISKAREGVILKDTAQFYFSLGDISVDGNEVEFVELSDTAQLHSISDFNQYLQSKPFMMSESKVLQYSVQYGVSDSAEAGSVLAAGEKIRYRVELVESDGGTVLGTFDDVSYTSDYSGRYNNISYVVSAPGMAETSVYLRLIMEDNTGSKYSLSQKFAEPDNIRKRKHRAIQIENGTNPYEYSLSQNYPNPFNPVTEIEFALPEQSDVTLKVFDILGKEIATLASGNYSAGRYTVPFDGTNHASGVYIYKLSYGKGQNITRKMTLLK
;
A
#
# COMPACT_ATOMS: atom_id res chain seq x y z
N MET A 1 32.67 -35.38 3.15
CA MET A 1 32.77 -34.00 2.61
C MET A 1 33.86 -33.24 3.37
N LYS A 2 35.11 -33.21 2.87
CA LYS A 2 36.25 -32.48 3.49
C LYS A 2 37.01 -31.61 2.47
N THR A 3 36.38 -31.25 1.35
CA THR A 3 37.08 -30.85 0.11
C THR A 3 36.69 -29.47 -0.43
N LYS A 4 35.94 -28.65 0.33
CA LYS A 4 35.63 -27.25 -0.03
C LYS A 4 36.21 -26.19 0.92
N LEU A 5 36.77 -26.59 2.07
CA LEU A 5 37.40 -25.66 3.03
C LEU A 5 38.92 -25.48 2.80
N PHE A 6 39.48 -26.10 1.76
CA PHE A 6 40.93 -26.18 1.54
C PHE A 6 41.49 -25.12 0.56
N LEU A 7 40.65 -24.24 0.01
CA LEU A 7 41.06 -23.29 -1.03
C LEU A 7 41.53 -21.92 -0.51
N LEU A 8 41.28 -21.58 0.76
CA LEU A 8 41.64 -20.27 1.33
C LEU A 8 43.05 -20.21 1.93
N LEU A 9 43.74 -21.35 2.10
CA LEU A 9 45.05 -21.43 2.75
C LEU A 9 46.25 -21.36 1.77
N PHE A 10 46.01 -21.11 0.48
CA PHE A 10 47.05 -21.07 -0.56
C PHE A 10 47.13 -19.71 -1.29
N VAL A 11 46.92 -18.61 -0.54
CA VAL A 11 47.28 -17.24 -0.97
C VAL A 11 48.47 -16.73 -0.15
N THR A 12 49.53 -17.54 -0.10
CA THR A 12 50.90 -17.03 0.10
C THR A 12 51.79 -17.65 -0.98
N VAL A 13 52.71 -16.86 -1.53
CA VAL A 13 53.62 -17.23 -2.64
C VAL A 13 53.00 -17.35 -4.05
N THR A 14 52.05 -16.46 -4.39
CA THR A 14 51.98 -15.81 -5.74
C THR A 14 51.59 -14.33 -5.63
N SER A 15 51.97 -13.66 -4.54
CA SER A 15 51.83 -12.21 -4.35
C SER A 15 52.92 -11.43 -5.09
N LEU A 16 52.94 -11.56 -6.42
CA LEU A 16 53.81 -10.84 -7.36
C LEU A 16 53.16 -10.99 -8.75
N LEU A 17 52.20 -10.10 -9.08
CA LEU A 17 51.66 -9.75 -10.43
C LEU A 17 50.16 -9.31 -10.47
N ARG A 18 49.46 -9.14 -9.34
CA ARG A 18 48.29 -8.21 -9.32
C ARG A 18 48.82 -6.80 -9.13
N GLY A 19 49.22 -6.18 -10.25
CA GLY A 19 49.84 -4.86 -10.25
C GLY A 19 48.94 -3.77 -9.70
N GLN A 20 49.57 -2.69 -9.23
CA GLN A 20 48.91 -1.39 -9.13
C GLN A 20 48.24 -1.05 -10.48
N PRO A 21 47.11 -0.33 -10.48
CA PRO A 21 46.50 0.17 -11.71
C PRO A 21 47.56 0.84 -12.60
N ASN A 22 47.56 0.53 -13.90
CA ASN A 22 48.54 1.09 -14.85
C ASN A 22 48.18 2.52 -15.33
N ASP A 23 47.11 3.06 -14.74
CA ASP A 23 46.46 4.31 -15.09
C ASP A 23 47.34 5.51 -14.68
N THR A 24 47.43 6.51 -15.57
CA THR A 24 48.53 7.50 -15.59
C THR A 24 48.62 8.35 -14.31
N TYR A 25 47.46 8.62 -13.68
CA TYR A 25 47.34 9.42 -12.47
C TYR A 25 46.98 8.59 -11.22
N TRP A 26 47.13 7.25 -11.26
CA TRP A 26 46.91 6.40 -10.08
C TRP A 26 47.70 6.86 -8.84
N SER A 27 48.92 7.34 -9.03
CA SER A 27 49.74 7.89 -7.93
C SER A 27 49.12 9.12 -7.26
N SER A 28 48.28 9.86 -7.97
CA SER A 28 47.57 11.06 -7.48
C SER A 28 46.24 10.72 -6.79
N GLN A 29 45.79 9.47 -6.84
CA GLN A 29 44.56 9.00 -6.16
C GLN A 29 44.87 8.35 -4.81
N HIS A 30 45.73 8.98 -3.99
CA HIS A 30 46.12 8.46 -2.67
C HIS A 30 44.89 8.19 -1.77
N TRP A 31 43.82 8.98 -1.94
CA TRP A 31 42.58 8.91 -1.16
C TRP A 31 41.87 7.55 -1.29
N LEU A 32 42.03 6.81 -2.41
CA LEU A 32 41.45 5.46 -2.56
C LEU A 32 42.00 4.46 -1.53
N ARG A 33 43.24 4.69 -1.05
CA ARG A 33 43.84 3.87 0.03
C ARG A 33 43.27 4.24 1.40
N THR A 34 42.88 5.50 1.59
CA THR A 34 42.31 5.98 2.87
C THR A 34 40.96 5.34 3.20
N ILE A 35 40.26 4.85 2.17
CA ILE A 35 38.99 4.11 2.26
C ILE A 35 39.16 2.61 1.93
N SER A 36 40.39 2.10 1.97
CA SER A 36 40.74 0.67 1.81
C SER A 36 40.33 0.01 0.48
N VAL A 37 40.08 0.78 -0.58
CA VAL A 37 39.65 0.27 -1.90
C VAL A 37 40.79 -0.51 -2.60
N ASP A 38 42.02 -0.02 -2.51
CA ASP A 38 43.21 -0.71 -3.06
C ASP A 38 43.45 -2.07 -2.38
N SER A 39 43.21 -2.12 -1.07
CA SER A 39 43.29 -3.30 -0.24
C SER A 39 42.16 -4.28 -0.56
N LEU A 40 40.93 -3.80 -0.79
CA LEU A 40 39.82 -4.63 -1.24
C LEU A 40 40.08 -5.26 -2.62
N TRP A 41 40.53 -4.48 -3.60
CA TRP A 41 40.91 -5.00 -4.92
C TRP A 41 42.03 -6.05 -4.83
N THR A 42 43.01 -5.82 -3.96
CA THR A 42 44.16 -6.72 -3.77
C THR A 42 43.74 -8.05 -3.13
N HIS A 43 42.99 -7.99 -2.02
CA HIS A 43 42.70 -9.15 -1.16
C HIS A 43 41.42 -9.89 -1.53
N ALA A 44 40.32 -9.18 -1.86
CA ALA A 44 39.07 -9.81 -2.27
C ALA A 44 38.99 -10.03 -3.79
N GLY A 45 39.66 -9.20 -4.59
CA GLY A 45 39.65 -9.33 -6.05
C GLY A 45 38.34 -8.96 -6.74
N THR A 46 37.42 -8.29 -6.03
CA THR A 46 36.28 -7.62 -6.66
C THR A 46 36.70 -6.26 -7.22
N TYR A 47 36.02 -5.82 -8.27
CA TYR A 47 36.14 -4.49 -8.85
C TYR A 47 34.76 -3.86 -9.11
N GLY A 48 33.68 -4.46 -8.60
CA GLY A 48 32.31 -4.18 -9.02
C GLY A 48 31.81 -5.19 -10.06
N SER A 49 30.58 -4.97 -10.56
CA SER A 49 29.90 -5.86 -11.52
C SER A 49 29.05 -5.05 -12.49
N SER A 50 29.02 -5.41 -13.77
CA SER A 50 28.21 -4.77 -14.80
C SER A 50 26.70 -5.00 -14.67
N ASN A 51 26.28 -5.67 -13.58
CA ASN A 51 24.88 -5.73 -13.16
C ASN A 51 24.53 -4.65 -12.12
N ILE A 52 25.52 -3.91 -11.60
CA ILE A 52 25.31 -2.75 -10.74
C ILE A 52 25.42 -1.49 -11.60
N ILE A 53 24.34 -0.72 -11.64
CA ILE A 53 24.21 0.54 -12.37
C ILE A 53 24.15 1.66 -11.33
N ILE A 54 24.92 2.73 -11.53
CA ILE A 54 24.85 3.93 -10.72
C ILE A 54 24.28 5.05 -11.59
N ALA A 55 23.07 5.48 -11.27
CA ALA A 55 22.42 6.63 -11.87
C ALA A 55 23.09 7.91 -11.36
N VAL A 56 23.72 8.64 -12.27
CA VAL A 56 24.33 9.95 -12.01
C VAL A 56 23.38 11.00 -12.56
N ILE A 57 22.55 11.53 -11.66
CA ILE A 57 21.49 12.50 -12.00
C ILE A 57 22.08 13.91 -11.92
N GLY A 58 21.88 14.76 -12.93
CA GLY A 58 22.43 16.13 -12.94
C GLY A 58 22.41 16.84 -14.30
N MET A 59 23.53 17.44 -14.68
CA MET A 59 23.69 18.26 -15.90
C MET A 59 24.12 17.46 -17.14
N GLY A 60 24.42 16.16 -16.99
CA GLY A 60 24.87 15.27 -18.06
C GLY A 60 26.34 14.83 -17.93
N VAL A 61 26.67 13.71 -18.57
CA VAL A 61 28.01 13.07 -18.51
C VAL A 61 28.61 13.02 -19.92
N GLU A 62 29.89 13.37 -20.07
CA GLU A 62 30.64 13.19 -21.33
C GLU A 62 30.81 11.67 -21.60
N ILE A 63 29.79 11.03 -22.19
CA ILE A 63 29.77 9.57 -22.43
C ILE A 63 30.86 9.11 -23.42
N THR A 64 31.45 10.05 -24.14
CA THR A 64 32.57 9.82 -25.07
C THR A 64 33.96 9.96 -24.42
N HIS A 65 34.04 10.37 -23.15
CA HIS A 65 35.30 10.52 -22.43
C HIS A 65 36.07 9.19 -22.39
N GLU A 66 37.35 9.20 -22.74
CA GLU A 66 38.17 8.01 -23.02
C GLU A 66 38.32 7.06 -21.83
N ASP A 67 38.08 7.58 -20.63
CA ASP A 67 38.13 6.89 -19.34
C ASP A 67 36.77 6.55 -18.74
N LEU A 68 35.67 6.87 -19.43
CA LEU A 68 34.29 6.57 -19.02
C LEU A 68 33.53 5.73 -20.04
N ALA A 69 33.77 5.91 -21.33
CA ALA A 69 32.96 5.34 -22.41
C ALA A 69 32.72 3.81 -22.32
N ALA A 70 33.72 3.03 -21.88
CA ALA A 70 33.57 1.57 -21.72
C ALA A 70 32.74 1.15 -20.49
N ASN A 71 32.49 2.08 -19.56
CA ASN A 71 31.73 1.90 -18.34
C ASN A 71 30.42 2.71 -18.31
N ILE A 72 30.07 3.41 -19.39
CA ILE A 72 28.69 3.91 -19.57
C ILE A 72 27.74 2.72 -19.72
N TRP A 73 26.57 2.82 -19.10
CA TRP A 73 25.52 1.82 -19.19
C TRP A 73 24.90 1.84 -20.59
N VAL A 74 24.45 0.68 -21.04
CA VAL A 74 23.73 0.53 -22.31
C VAL A 74 22.39 -0.10 -21.97
N ASN A 75 21.30 0.59 -22.32
CA ASN A 75 19.99 -0.04 -22.35
C ASN A 75 20.01 -1.12 -23.45
N ASN A 76 19.84 -2.38 -23.06
CA ASN A 76 19.78 -3.51 -24.01
C ASN A 76 18.35 -3.82 -24.46
N GLY A 77 17.36 -3.05 -23.98
CA GLY A 77 16.01 -3.01 -24.54
C GLY A 77 15.98 -2.33 -25.91
N GLU A 78 16.75 -1.24 -26.04
CA GLU A 78 16.76 -0.36 -27.22
C GLU A 78 17.60 -0.85 -28.40
N VAL A 79 17.15 -0.56 -29.62
CA VAL A 79 17.89 -0.73 -30.89
C VAL A 79 18.35 0.65 -31.40
N PRO A 80 19.62 1.04 -31.17
CA PRO A 80 20.04 2.44 -31.32
C PRO A 80 19.79 3.10 -32.68
N ASN A 81 19.15 4.27 -32.63
CA ASN A 81 18.80 5.17 -33.73
C ASN A 81 17.72 4.61 -34.67
N ASN A 82 16.76 3.84 -34.15
CA ASN A 82 15.61 3.37 -34.94
C ASN A 82 14.39 4.32 -34.86
N PHE A 83 14.40 5.31 -33.95
CA PHE A 83 13.31 6.24 -33.64
C PHE A 83 12.05 5.56 -33.08
N ILE A 84 12.23 4.45 -32.37
CA ILE A 84 11.22 3.67 -31.66
C ILE A 84 11.67 3.56 -30.19
N ASP A 85 10.69 3.44 -29.31
CA ASP A 85 10.86 3.04 -27.91
C ASP A 85 10.66 1.50 -27.91
N ASP A 86 11.75 0.73 -27.94
CA ASP A 86 11.72 -0.71 -28.18
C ASP A 86 11.44 -1.54 -26.91
N ASP A 87 11.67 -0.96 -25.71
CA ASP A 87 11.35 -1.58 -24.42
C ASP A 87 10.12 -1.02 -23.72
N ASP A 88 9.30 -0.25 -24.45
CA ASP A 88 8.03 0.37 -24.02
C ASP A 88 8.20 1.21 -22.72
N ASN A 89 9.37 1.83 -22.55
CA ASN A 89 9.75 2.57 -21.33
C ASN A 89 9.32 4.06 -21.34
N GLU A 90 8.73 4.52 -22.45
CA GLU A 90 8.30 5.88 -22.77
C GLU A 90 9.37 6.84 -23.35
N PHE A 91 10.62 6.40 -23.51
CA PHE A 91 11.77 7.25 -23.86
C PHE A 91 12.52 6.74 -25.12
N ILE A 92 12.13 7.24 -26.29
CA ILE A 92 12.64 6.82 -27.61
C ILE A 92 14.17 6.91 -27.72
N ASP A 93 14.81 5.78 -28.06
CA ASP A 93 16.25 5.60 -28.24
C ASP A 93 17.08 5.93 -26.96
N ASP A 94 16.61 5.66 -25.74
CA ASP A 94 17.28 5.99 -24.45
C ASP A 94 18.54 5.15 -24.11
N VAL A 95 19.24 4.70 -25.15
CA VAL A 95 20.38 3.77 -25.20
C VAL A 95 21.42 3.93 -24.08
N ASN A 96 21.66 5.15 -23.54
CA ASN A 96 22.60 5.38 -22.44
C ASN A 96 21.98 6.03 -21.19
N GLY A 97 20.67 6.28 -21.17
CA GLY A 97 19.97 7.14 -20.22
C GLY A 97 19.17 8.23 -20.93
N TRP A 98 18.48 9.09 -20.16
CA TRP A 98 17.60 10.13 -20.72
C TRP A 98 17.98 11.58 -20.37
N ASN A 99 17.66 12.52 -21.27
CA ASN A 99 17.76 13.96 -21.10
C ASN A 99 16.36 14.61 -21.06
N PHE A 100 15.90 14.91 -19.84
CA PHE A 100 14.64 15.58 -19.51
C PHE A 100 14.65 17.10 -19.80
N VAL A 101 15.80 17.69 -20.16
CA VAL A 101 15.84 19.11 -20.57
C VAL A 101 15.24 19.25 -21.98
N GLU A 102 15.65 18.34 -22.87
CA GLU A 102 15.34 18.38 -24.31
C GLU A 102 14.35 17.29 -24.74
N ASN A 103 14.01 16.35 -23.85
CA ASN A 103 13.29 15.12 -24.13
C ASN A 103 13.95 14.33 -25.27
N SER A 104 15.22 13.99 -25.05
CA SER A 104 16.09 13.31 -26.00
C SER A 104 16.99 12.29 -25.32
N ASN A 105 17.65 11.45 -26.11
CA ASN A 105 18.69 10.53 -25.67
C ASN A 105 20.09 11.16 -25.57
N ASP A 106 20.24 12.48 -25.83
CA ASP A 106 21.53 13.15 -25.69
C ASP A 106 21.82 13.49 -24.21
N VAL A 107 22.37 12.53 -23.49
CA VAL A 107 22.76 12.68 -22.08
C VAL A 107 24.06 13.46 -21.83
N ASN A 108 24.66 14.06 -22.86
CA ASN A 108 25.89 14.85 -22.72
C ASN A 108 25.63 16.20 -22.03
N PRO A 109 26.63 16.75 -21.32
CA PRO A 109 26.53 18.10 -20.75
C PRO A 109 26.39 19.16 -21.84
N ASP A 110 25.59 20.21 -21.56
CA ASP A 110 25.30 21.33 -22.49
C ASP A 110 26.54 21.98 -23.13
N ALA A 111 27.70 21.88 -22.48
CA ALA A 111 28.99 22.24 -23.04
C ALA A 111 30.14 21.49 -22.32
N LEU A 112 31.23 21.21 -23.03
CA LEU A 112 32.46 20.66 -22.45
C LEU A 112 33.29 21.76 -21.76
N THR A 113 32.74 22.28 -20.65
CA THR A 113 33.35 23.30 -19.79
C THR A 113 33.21 22.93 -18.31
N SER A 114 34.05 23.49 -17.45
CA SER A 114 34.10 23.20 -16.01
C SER A 114 32.75 23.28 -15.31
N ASN A 115 31.92 24.26 -15.70
CA ASN A 115 30.65 24.60 -15.06
C ASN A 115 29.48 23.71 -15.51
N HIS A 116 29.61 23.04 -16.67
CA HIS A 116 28.55 22.24 -17.29
C HIS A 116 28.82 20.73 -17.15
N SER A 117 30.10 20.32 -17.02
CA SER A 117 30.55 18.93 -16.94
C SER A 117 30.76 18.44 -15.49
N HIS A 118 29.94 18.90 -14.54
CA HIS A 118 30.07 18.53 -13.14
C HIS A 118 29.88 17.01 -12.94
N GLU A 119 28.82 16.43 -13.51
CA GLU A 119 28.53 15.00 -13.38
C GLU A 119 29.56 14.10 -14.10
N THR A 120 30.33 14.64 -15.05
CA THR A 120 31.48 13.93 -15.65
C THR A 120 32.58 13.70 -14.62
N LYS A 121 32.78 14.63 -13.68
CA LYS A 121 33.75 14.52 -12.58
C LYS A 121 33.26 13.52 -11.52
N VAL A 122 31.96 13.52 -11.25
CA VAL A 122 31.25 12.58 -10.36
C VAL A 122 31.34 11.14 -10.89
N ALA A 123 31.05 10.92 -12.18
CA ALA A 123 31.13 9.61 -12.82
C ALA A 123 32.53 8.99 -12.77
N GLY A 124 33.58 9.81 -12.92
CA GLY A 124 34.99 9.39 -12.83
C GLY A 124 35.34 8.74 -11.50
N LEU A 125 34.95 9.38 -10.39
CA LEU A 125 35.19 8.87 -9.03
C LEU A 125 34.54 7.49 -8.82
N ILE A 126 33.32 7.31 -9.36
CA ILE A 126 32.56 6.07 -9.20
C ILE A 126 33.18 4.95 -10.05
N ALA A 127 33.37 5.16 -11.36
CA ALA A 127 33.60 4.06 -12.30
C ALA A 127 34.47 4.39 -13.53
N ALA A 128 35.46 5.28 -13.42
CA ALA A 128 36.49 5.41 -14.48
C ALA A 128 37.23 4.08 -14.74
N VAL A 129 37.69 3.88 -15.99
CA VAL A 129 38.07 2.58 -16.55
C VAL A 129 39.49 2.15 -16.12
N ARG A 130 39.56 1.27 -15.12
CA ARG A 130 40.82 0.73 -14.58
C ARG A 130 41.65 -0.09 -15.58
N ASN A 131 42.96 0.11 -15.55
CA ASN A 131 44.02 -0.51 -16.36
C ASN A 131 44.00 -0.18 -17.87
N ASN A 132 43.45 0.96 -18.28
CA ASN A 132 43.45 1.39 -19.69
C ASN A 132 44.73 2.15 -20.11
N SER A 133 45.68 2.33 -19.19
CA SER A 133 46.94 3.07 -19.35
C SER A 133 46.77 4.58 -19.57
N LYS A 134 45.61 5.12 -19.24
CA LYS A 134 45.26 6.55 -19.30
C LYS A 134 44.85 7.01 -17.90
N GLY A 135 44.50 8.28 -17.75
CA GLY A 135 43.65 8.73 -16.64
C GLY A 135 43.81 8.13 -15.25
N ILE A 136 42.70 7.64 -14.70
CA ILE A 136 42.50 7.27 -13.30
C ILE A 136 41.84 5.89 -13.20
N SER A 137 41.66 5.38 -11.97
CA SER A 137 40.69 4.31 -11.71
C SER A 137 39.52 4.86 -10.89
N GLY A 138 38.28 4.53 -11.27
CA GLY A 138 37.14 4.69 -10.39
C GLY A 138 37.20 3.71 -9.21
N ILE A 139 36.33 3.87 -8.22
CA ILE A 139 36.19 2.99 -7.05
C ILE A 139 35.64 1.61 -7.44
N ALA A 140 34.61 1.60 -8.30
CA ALA A 140 33.91 0.42 -8.77
C ALA A 140 34.01 0.29 -10.30
N PRO A 141 35.23 0.13 -10.86
CA PRO A 141 35.48 0.20 -12.31
C PRO A 141 34.90 -0.98 -13.11
N GLY A 142 34.30 -1.97 -12.44
CA GLY A 142 33.51 -3.04 -13.06
C GLY A 142 32.01 -2.74 -13.20
N CYS A 143 31.50 -1.69 -12.54
CA CYS A 143 30.10 -1.27 -12.58
C CYS A 143 29.77 -0.41 -13.81
N ARG A 144 28.52 0.06 -13.94
CA ARG A 144 28.10 0.95 -15.04
C ARG A 144 27.51 2.27 -14.55
N ILE A 145 27.74 3.34 -15.30
CA ILE A 145 27.15 4.67 -15.06
C ILE A 145 25.96 4.86 -16.00
N MET A 146 24.79 5.22 -15.46
CA MET A 146 23.66 5.70 -16.24
C MET A 146 23.52 7.21 -16.01
N PRO A 147 23.94 8.05 -16.97
CA PRO A 147 23.68 9.49 -16.90
C PRO A 147 22.18 9.77 -17.01
N VAL A 148 21.65 10.62 -16.13
CA VAL A 148 20.27 11.14 -16.25
C VAL A 148 20.33 12.67 -16.17
N LYS A 149 20.04 13.33 -17.28
CA LYS A 149 20.18 14.78 -17.41
C LYS A 149 18.83 15.45 -17.17
N PHE A 150 18.74 16.27 -16.12
CA PHE A 150 17.54 17.03 -15.79
C PHE A 150 17.80 18.53 -15.67
N TRP A 151 19.07 18.93 -15.50
CA TRP A 151 19.49 20.30 -15.28
C TRP A 151 20.17 20.89 -16.51
N SER A 152 19.76 22.09 -16.90
CA SER A 152 20.48 22.92 -17.87
C SER A 152 20.70 24.32 -17.33
N HIS A 153 21.86 24.92 -17.66
CA HIS A 153 22.15 26.34 -17.39
C HIS A 153 21.37 27.30 -18.30
N GLN A 154 20.69 26.79 -19.32
CA GLN A 154 19.79 27.56 -20.20
C GLN A 154 18.34 27.61 -19.66
N SER A 155 17.99 26.71 -18.73
CA SER A 155 16.67 26.65 -18.08
C SER A 155 16.65 27.43 -16.76
N THR A 156 15.47 27.85 -16.29
CA THR A 156 15.35 28.42 -14.94
C THR A 156 15.46 27.33 -13.86
N LYS A 157 15.65 27.74 -12.60
CA LYS A 157 15.73 26.77 -11.49
C LYS A 157 14.43 25.99 -11.33
N GLU A 158 13.31 26.69 -11.49
CA GLU A 158 11.95 26.14 -11.40
C GLU A 158 11.74 25.06 -12.46
N GLN A 159 12.06 25.36 -13.73
CA GLN A 159 11.99 24.39 -14.83
C GLN A 159 12.88 23.15 -14.61
N ASN A 160 14.04 23.31 -13.98
CA ASN A 160 14.89 22.18 -13.62
C ASN A 160 14.31 21.40 -12.42
N PHE A 161 13.71 22.05 -11.43
CA PHE A 161 13.07 21.37 -10.29
C PHE A 161 11.81 20.60 -10.71
N GLU A 162 11.00 21.14 -11.62
CA GLU A 162 9.82 20.47 -12.20
C GLU A 162 10.16 19.13 -12.88
N ARG A 163 11.36 19.02 -13.47
CA ARG A 163 11.85 17.81 -14.16
C ARG A 163 12.41 16.74 -13.21
N LEU A 164 12.88 17.12 -12.02
CA LEU A 164 13.60 16.22 -11.13
C LEU A 164 12.77 15.00 -10.65
N PRO A 165 11.48 15.11 -10.31
CA PRO A 165 10.65 13.95 -9.97
C PRO A 165 10.64 12.91 -11.11
N ALA A 166 10.43 13.34 -12.36
CA ALA A 166 10.44 12.43 -13.51
C ALA A 166 11.81 11.77 -13.72
N ALA A 167 12.90 12.52 -13.57
CA ALA A 167 14.25 11.99 -13.66
C ALA A 167 14.59 10.95 -12.57
N LEU A 168 13.99 11.06 -11.38
CA LEU A 168 14.09 10.06 -10.31
C LEU A 168 13.23 8.82 -10.63
N LEU A 169 11.97 9.02 -11.02
CA LEU A 169 11.06 7.92 -11.35
C LEU A 169 11.53 7.10 -12.55
N TYR A 170 12.20 7.71 -13.53
CA TYR A 170 12.89 6.97 -14.58
C TYR A 170 13.87 5.92 -14.02
N VAL A 171 14.68 6.26 -13.01
CA VAL A 171 15.60 5.28 -12.39
C VAL A 171 14.85 4.19 -11.61
N ARG A 172 13.71 4.51 -11.00
CA ARG A 172 12.77 3.53 -10.43
C ARG A 172 12.30 2.55 -11.52
N ASP A 173 11.90 3.07 -12.67
CA ASP A 173 11.35 2.27 -13.76
C ASP A 173 12.41 1.40 -14.44
N MET A 174 13.63 1.91 -14.65
CA MET A 174 14.75 1.07 -15.13
C MET A 174 15.09 -0.06 -14.14
N GLN A 175 14.94 0.14 -12.82
CA GLN A 175 15.10 -0.94 -11.83
C GLN A 175 13.97 -1.98 -11.90
N LEU A 176 12.76 -1.60 -12.30
CA LEU A 176 11.62 -2.51 -12.47
C LEU A 176 11.70 -3.28 -13.80
N LEU A 177 12.04 -2.60 -14.90
CA LEU A 177 12.24 -3.19 -16.23
C LEU A 177 13.43 -4.17 -16.26
N PHE A 178 14.50 -3.88 -15.50
CA PHE A 178 15.70 -4.70 -15.42
C PHE A 178 15.88 -5.35 -14.03
N PRO A 179 15.03 -6.31 -13.61
CA PRO A 179 15.11 -6.92 -12.27
C PRO A 179 16.36 -7.80 -12.06
N SER A 180 17.09 -8.12 -13.13
CA SER A 180 18.41 -8.77 -13.06
C SER A 180 19.57 -7.79 -12.78
N LYS A 181 19.27 -6.50 -12.70
CA LYS A 181 20.19 -5.39 -12.45
C LYS A 181 19.89 -4.74 -11.10
N ARG A 182 20.85 -3.97 -10.61
CA ARG A 182 20.77 -3.27 -9.33
C ARG A 182 21.15 -1.82 -9.51
N PHE A 183 20.21 -0.92 -9.27
CA PHE A 183 20.42 0.52 -9.43
C PHE A 183 20.82 1.16 -8.09
N ILE A 184 21.59 2.24 -8.18
CA ILE A 184 22.01 3.13 -7.07
C ILE A 184 21.84 4.55 -7.59
N ILE A 185 21.31 5.48 -6.78
CA ILE A 185 21.20 6.89 -7.17
C ILE A 185 22.26 7.72 -6.43
N ASN A 186 23.00 8.56 -7.16
CA ASN A 186 23.88 9.58 -6.58
C ASN A 186 23.42 10.99 -6.95
N LEU A 187 23.20 11.84 -5.94
CA LEU A 187 22.73 13.22 -6.04
C LEU A 187 23.80 14.19 -5.50
N SER A 188 24.73 14.61 -6.36
CA SER A 188 25.87 15.48 -5.98
C SER A 188 25.51 16.98 -5.88
N TYR A 189 24.30 17.32 -5.45
CA TYR A 189 23.78 18.70 -5.45
C TYR A 189 22.81 18.97 -4.28
N GLN A 190 22.62 20.26 -3.97
CA GLN A 190 21.64 20.77 -2.99
C GLN A 190 20.53 21.58 -3.67
N LEU A 191 19.29 21.46 -3.18
CA LEU A 191 18.12 22.12 -3.75
C LEU A 191 17.73 23.35 -2.92
N THR A 192 18.14 24.53 -3.38
CA THR A 192 17.86 25.82 -2.72
C THR A 192 16.76 26.59 -3.45
N GLY A 193 15.73 27.05 -2.72
CA GLY A 193 14.64 27.87 -3.29
C GLY A 193 13.59 27.07 -4.07
N ILE A 194 13.56 25.75 -3.90
CA ILE A 194 12.52 24.86 -4.42
C ILE A 194 11.16 25.21 -3.81
N SER A 195 10.06 25.09 -4.58
CA SER A 195 8.71 25.35 -4.05
C SER A 195 8.26 24.22 -3.12
N VAL A 196 7.22 24.47 -2.31
CA VAL A 196 6.65 23.43 -1.43
C VAL A 196 6.08 22.28 -2.25
N ALA A 197 5.44 22.56 -3.40
CA ALA A 197 4.89 21.53 -4.28
C ALA A 197 5.99 20.64 -4.88
N ASP A 198 7.03 21.26 -5.44
CA ASP A 198 8.15 20.51 -6.05
C ASP A 198 8.93 19.72 -4.98
N SER A 199 9.09 20.26 -3.76
CA SER A 199 9.75 19.54 -2.67
C SER A 199 8.97 18.29 -2.23
N ILE A 200 7.64 18.33 -2.27
CA ILE A 200 6.79 17.15 -2.01
C ILE A 200 6.91 16.16 -3.18
N ALA A 201 6.88 16.62 -4.42
CA ALA A 201 7.03 15.76 -5.61
C ALA A 201 8.39 15.05 -5.63
N VAL A 202 9.49 15.77 -5.33
CA VAL A 202 10.83 15.17 -5.22
C VAL A 202 10.92 14.23 -4.01
N TYR A 203 10.32 14.56 -2.85
CA TYR A 203 10.29 13.66 -1.70
C TYR A 203 9.57 12.33 -2.02
N ASN A 204 8.41 12.40 -2.71
CA ASN A 204 7.66 11.23 -3.12
C ASN A 204 8.46 10.38 -4.12
N ALA A 205 9.06 10.99 -5.14
CA ALA A 205 9.89 10.27 -6.11
C ALA A 205 11.12 9.59 -5.45
N LEU A 206 11.75 10.25 -4.47
CA LEU A 206 12.83 9.64 -3.65
C LEU A 206 12.31 8.45 -2.82
N LEU A 207 11.12 8.57 -2.22
CA LEU A 207 10.49 7.49 -1.44
C LEU A 207 10.16 6.29 -2.34
N GLU A 208 9.62 6.53 -3.54
CA GLU A 208 9.32 5.49 -4.52
C GLU A 208 10.59 4.78 -5.02
N CYS A 209 11.68 5.52 -5.26
CA CYS A 209 12.99 4.91 -5.54
C CYS A 209 13.45 4.00 -4.40
N HIS A 210 13.36 4.47 -3.15
CA HIS A 210 13.72 3.69 -1.97
C HIS A 210 12.85 2.42 -1.82
N LEU A 211 11.54 2.53 -2.05
CA LEU A 211 10.59 1.40 -2.03
C LEU A 211 10.81 0.41 -3.19
N ALA A 212 11.24 0.89 -4.36
CA ALA A 212 11.79 0.08 -5.45
C ALA A 212 13.21 -0.47 -5.14
N ASN A 213 13.56 -0.52 -3.85
CA ASN A 213 14.79 -1.08 -3.31
C ASN A 213 16.06 -0.28 -3.68
N ILE A 214 15.98 0.95 -4.20
CA ILE A 214 17.14 1.71 -4.69
C ILE A 214 17.80 2.51 -3.55
N PRO A 215 19.08 2.26 -3.22
CA PRO A 215 19.80 3.10 -2.28
C PRO A 215 20.21 4.44 -2.92
N ILE A 216 20.00 5.52 -2.17
CA ILE A 216 20.21 6.91 -2.61
C ILE A 216 21.32 7.53 -1.74
N PHE A 217 22.26 8.24 -2.37
CA PHE A 217 23.36 8.95 -1.73
C PHE A 217 23.36 10.42 -2.15
N ALA A 218 23.53 11.35 -1.20
CA ALA A 218 23.55 12.79 -1.46
C ALA A 218 24.59 13.53 -0.60
N GLY A 219 25.09 14.65 -1.10
CA GLY A 219 25.95 15.54 -0.31
C GLY A 219 25.12 16.49 0.57
N PRO A 220 25.53 16.77 1.83
CA PRO A 220 24.74 17.57 2.77
C PRO A 220 24.64 19.06 2.40
N GLY A 221 25.55 19.55 1.57
CA GLY A 221 25.69 20.95 1.17
C GLY A 221 27.06 21.55 1.52
N ASN A 222 27.37 22.69 0.90
CA ASN A 222 28.68 23.37 0.97
C ASN A 222 28.61 24.79 1.62
N ASP A 223 27.56 25.05 2.39
CA ASP A 223 27.20 26.36 2.98
C ASP A 223 27.80 26.59 4.39
N HIS A 224 29.00 26.05 4.67
CA HIS A 224 29.84 26.38 5.83
C HIS A 224 29.17 26.23 7.21
N ASN A 225 28.97 24.97 7.65
CA ASN A 225 28.35 24.60 8.92
C ASN A 225 26.84 24.90 9.03
N ASP A 226 26.20 25.27 7.92
CA ASP A 226 24.73 25.32 7.81
C ASP A 226 24.10 23.92 8.03
N PRO A 227 22.79 23.84 8.33
CA PRO A 227 22.06 22.57 8.42
C PRO A 227 22.10 21.77 7.11
N VAL A 228 22.08 20.44 7.21
CA VAL A 228 21.96 19.52 6.06
C VAL A 228 20.78 19.93 5.17
N ARG A 229 21.01 20.10 3.86
CA ARG A 229 20.04 20.58 2.88
C ARG A 229 19.27 19.44 2.22
N PHE A 230 18.12 19.76 1.64
CA PHE A 230 17.35 18.85 0.79
C PHE A 230 18.11 18.60 -0.53
N PRO A 231 18.21 17.35 -1.04
CA PRO A 231 17.52 16.14 -0.59
C PRO A 231 18.26 15.31 0.49
N ALA A 232 19.49 15.67 0.89
CA ALA A 232 20.29 14.89 1.84
C ALA A 232 19.69 14.81 3.25
N ASN A 233 18.81 15.73 3.65
CA ASN A 233 18.11 15.69 4.93
C ASN A 233 16.86 14.77 4.95
N VAL A 234 16.62 14.00 3.89
CA VAL A 234 15.53 13.00 3.84
C VAL A 234 15.97 11.73 4.58
N PRO A 235 15.20 11.21 5.58
CA PRO A 235 15.71 10.17 6.50
C PRO A 235 16.19 8.84 5.91
N PHE A 236 15.82 8.53 4.67
CA PHE A 236 16.21 7.31 3.93
C PHE A 236 17.18 7.57 2.77
N VAL A 237 17.62 8.83 2.60
CA VAL A 237 18.72 9.23 1.72
C VAL A 237 20.00 9.25 2.56
N ASN A 238 21.07 8.64 2.04
CA ASN A 238 22.34 8.60 2.77
C ASN A 238 23.08 9.94 2.61
N SER A 239 23.20 10.72 3.69
CA SER A 239 23.90 12.00 3.67
C SER A 239 25.40 11.81 3.92
N VAL A 240 26.24 12.29 3.00
CA VAL A 240 27.68 11.99 2.97
C VAL A 240 28.54 13.24 3.12
N SER A 241 29.09 13.44 4.32
CA SER A 241 29.89 14.63 4.66
C SER A 241 31.29 14.65 4.03
N GLU A 242 31.80 15.85 3.79
CA GLU A 242 33.15 16.05 3.27
C GLU A 242 34.24 15.84 4.33
N LEU A 243 35.18 14.95 4.02
CA LEU A 243 36.43 14.76 4.76
C LEU A 243 37.63 15.24 3.94
N GLY A 244 38.48 16.05 4.57
CA GLY A 244 39.72 16.56 4.00
C GLY A 244 40.96 15.82 4.52
N GLY A 245 42.04 15.86 3.74
CA GLY A 245 43.35 15.33 4.11
C GLY A 245 43.46 13.81 3.95
N GLY A 246 44.34 13.35 3.04
CA GLY A 246 44.51 11.91 2.75
C GLY A 246 45.96 11.43 2.65
N GLU A 247 46.94 12.33 2.52
CA GLU A 247 48.35 11.98 2.53
C GLU A 247 48.84 11.92 4.00
N ASN A 248 49.19 10.72 4.46
CA ASN A 248 49.63 10.39 5.84
C ASN A 248 48.53 10.23 6.92
N ASN A 249 47.25 10.07 6.54
CA ASN A 249 46.15 9.79 7.48
C ASN A 249 45.80 10.98 8.42
N ASP A 250 46.30 12.19 8.11
CA ASP A 250 45.97 13.45 8.78
C ASP A 250 44.64 13.99 8.23
N PHE A 251 43.53 13.58 8.83
CA PHE A 251 42.18 13.98 8.41
C PHE A 251 41.71 15.26 9.10
N THR A 252 40.90 16.06 8.39
CA THR A 252 40.27 17.28 8.91
C THR A 252 38.80 17.35 8.53
N VAL A 253 37.94 17.81 9.45
CA VAL A 253 36.58 18.26 9.10
C VAL A 253 36.69 19.50 8.23
N ILE A 254 36.13 19.44 7.03
CA ILE A 254 36.14 20.56 6.10
C ILE A 254 35.09 21.60 6.52
N GLY A 255 35.55 22.84 6.74
CA GLY A 255 34.71 23.93 7.25
C GLY A 255 33.57 24.38 6.33
N SER A 256 33.55 23.94 5.06
CA SER A 256 32.45 24.19 4.12
C SER A 256 31.32 23.16 4.19
N THR A 257 31.50 21.96 4.75
CA THR A 257 30.44 20.95 4.79
C THR A 257 29.29 21.36 5.73
N ASN A 258 28.06 21.06 5.32
CA ASN A 258 26.89 21.23 6.18
C ASN A 258 26.84 20.15 7.28
N ARG A 259 26.23 20.49 8.42
CA ARG A 259 26.22 19.70 9.66
C ARG A 259 24.80 19.40 10.12
N GLY A 260 24.57 18.21 10.67
CA GLY A 260 23.25 17.78 11.14
C GLY A 260 23.25 16.36 11.68
N ALA A 261 22.17 15.99 12.38
CA ALA A 261 21.95 14.62 12.82
C ALA A 261 21.61 13.67 11.66
N GLU A 262 21.32 14.24 10.49
CA GLU A 262 21.03 13.60 9.23
C GLU A 262 22.31 13.04 8.55
N ASN A 263 23.51 13.50 8.94
CA ASN A 263 24.77 13.01 8.38
C ASN A 263 25.05 11.55 8.78
N ASP A 264 25.23 10.67 7.79
CA ASP A 264 25.38 9.23 8.00
C ASP A 264 26.84 8.82 8.18
N PHE A 265 27.70 9.26 7.27
CA PHE A 265 29.12 8.96 7.28
C PHE A 265 29.86 10.01 6.46
N ALA A 266 31.17 10.07 6.65
CA ALA A 266 32.05 10.92 5.87
C ALA A 266 32.78 10.11 4.79
N ALA A 267 33.12 10.79 3.70
CA ALA A 267 34.02 10.27 2.69
C ALA A 267 35.02 11.36 2.29
N PRO A 268 36.20 11.00 1.76
CA PRO A 268 37.09 11.99 1.14
C PRO A 268 36.33 12.78 0.07
N GLY A 269 36.50 14.11 0.05
CA GLY A 269 35.93 14.99 -0.98
C GLY A 269 36.82 16.17 -1.40
N THR A 270 37.96 16.36 -0.72
CA THR A 270 38.95 17.39 -1.04
C THR A 270 40.10 16.81 -1.87
N ALA A 271 40.62 17.58 -2.81
CA ALA A 271 41.77 17.31 -3.68
C ALA A 271 41.67 15.96 -4.43
N GLN A 272 40.48 15.63 -4.94
CA GLN A 272 40.28 14.37 -5.65
C GLN A 272 40.61 14.52 -7.13
N TYR A 273 41.60 13.75 -7.59
CA TYR A 273 41.93 13.65 -9.00
C TYR A 273 40.88 12.82 -9.74
N THR A 274 40.16 13.45 -10.69
CA THR A 274 39.05 12.82 -11.42
C THR A 274 39.01 13.24 -12.91
N THR A 275 38.13 12.61 -13.71
CA THR A 275 37.85 12.91 -15.13
C THR A 275 37.23 14.29 -15.31
N ALA A 276 37.54 14.96 -16.41
CA ALA A 276 37.08 16.30 -16.72
C ALA A 276 36.90 16.53 -18.22
N GLU A 277 36.34 17.68 -18.56
CA GLU A 277 35.92 18.02 -19.92
C GLU A 277 37.01 17.80 -20.99
N ASN A 278 36.61 17.27 -22.16
CA ASN A 278 37.47 17.06 -23.33
C ASN A 278 38.62 16.06 -23.11
N ASN A 279 38.33 14.88 -22.55
CA ASN A 279 39.34 13.86 -22.22
C ASN A 279 40.47 14.39 -21.31
N SER A 280 40.13 15.23 -20.33
CA SER A 280 41.11 15.83 -19.41
C SER A 280 40.89 15.36 -17.97
N TYR A 281 41.76 15.79 -17.07
CA TYR A 281 41.74 15.37 -15.67
C TYR A 281 42.19 16.52 -14.77
N LEU A 282 41.60 16.63 -13.57
CA LEU A 282 41.90 17.69 -12.62
C LEU A 282 41.67 17.27 -11.17
N LEU A 283 42.20 18.06 -10.25
CA LEU A 283 41.84 18.04 -8.83
C LEU A 283 40.55 18.83 -8.61
N PHE A 284 39.59 18.25 -7.89
CA PHE A 284 38.34 18.92 -7.52
C PHE A 284 38.05 18.76 -6.01
N ASP A 285 37.32 19.73 -5.46
CA ASP A 285 36.99 19.86 -4.03
C ASP A 285 35.46 19.97 -3.81
N GLY A 286 34.93 19.41 -2.71
CA GLY A 286 33.58 19.69 -2.21
C GLY A 286 32.78 18.46 -1.76
N ALA A 287 31.73 18.65 -0.96
CA ALA A 287 30.86 17.56 -0.49
C ALA A 287 30.12 16.83 -1.62
N SER A 288 29.93 17.49 -2.77
CA SER A 288 29.45 16.88 -4.03
C SER A 288 30.30 15.70 -4.52
N MET A 289 31.56 15.61 -4.06
CA MET A 289 32.51 14.55 -4.38
C MET A 289 32.57 13.47 -3.29
N SER A 290 31.96 13.69 -2.13
CA SER A 290 31.89 12.70 -1.04
C SER A 290 30.78 11.67 -1.28
N SER A 291 29.60 12.10 -1.77
CA SER A 291 28.51 11.17 -2.12
C SER A 291 28.85 10.13 -3.20
N PRO A 292 29.54 10.46 -4.32
CA PRO A 292 29.93 9.43 -5.30
C PRO A 292 30.94 8.44 -4.73
N VAL A 293 31.77 8.83 -3.76
CA VAL A 293 32.67 7.90 -3.09
C VAL A 293 31.88 6.83 -2.33
N ALA A 294 30.87 7.24 -1.56
CA ALA A 294 30.00 6.31 -0.88
C ALA A 294 29.16 5.44 -1.83
N ALA A 295 28.63 6.02 -2.91
CA ALA A 295 27.91 5.27 -3.95
C ALA A 295 28.82 4.22 -4.62
N GLY A 296 30.10 4.54 -4.86
CA GLY A 296 31.10 3.59 -5.35
C GLY A 296 31.39 2.44 -4.38
N VAL A 297 31.53 2.72 -3.08
CA VAL A 297 31.71 1.67 -2.05
C VAL A 297 30.46 0.80 -1.93
N ALA A 298 29.28 1.40 -1.96
CA ALA A 298 28.01 0.68 -2.00
C ALA A 298 27.90 -0.24 -3.22
N ALA A 299 28.37 0.20 -4.40
CA ALA A 299 28.39 -0.60 -5.61
C ALA A 299 29.35 -1.81 -5.50
N LEU A 300 30.50 -1.66 -4.84
CA LEU A 300 31.42 -2.77 -4.56
C LEU A 300 30.77 -3.82 -3.64
N LEU A 301 30.09 -3.39 -2.58
CA LEU A 301 29.37 -4.29 -1.66
C LEU A 301 28.19 -4.99 -2.36
N LEU A 302 27.34 -4.25 -3.09
CA LEU A 302 26.23 -4.81 -3.85
C LEU A 302 26.70 -5.75 -4.98
N SER A 303 27.90 -5.57 -5.53
CA SER A 303 28.48 -6.51 -6.52
C SER A 303 28.71 -7.92 -5.96
N ILE A 304 28.82 -8.07 -4.64
CA ILE A 304 28.99 -9.35 -3.93
C ILE A 304 27.71 -9.79 -3.21
N LYS A 305 26.85 -8.85 -2.81
CA LYS A 305 25.57 -9.08 -2.12
C LYS A 305 24.47 -8.20 -2.74
N PRO A 306 23.96 -8.54 -3.95
CA PRO A 306 22.97 -7.71 -4.66
C PRO A 306 21.62 -7.64 -3.93
N ASP A 307 21.29 -8.66 -3.14
CA ASP A 307 20.01 -8.81 -2.43
C ASP A 307 19.86 -7.90 -1.19
N LEU A 308 20.87 -7.11 -0.84
CA LEU A 308 20.78 -6.17 0.28
C LEU A 308 19.74 -5.08 -0.02
N THR A 309 18.86 -4.83 0.95
CA THR A 309 17.97 -3.67 0.91
C THR A 309 18.74 -2.38 1.24
N PRO A 310 18.24 -1.19 0.84
CA PRO A 310 18.83 0.09 1.21
C PRO A 310 19.15 0.18 2.71
N ASP A 311 18.21 -0.15 3.59
CA ASP A 311 18.42 -0.11 5.04
C ASP A 311 19.53 -1.05 5.54
N GLN A 312 19.61 -2.26 4.97
CA GLN A 312 20.65 -3.23 5.33
C GLN A 312 22.02 -2.76 4.87
N LEU A 313 22.10 -2.22 3.65
CA LEU A 313 23.30 -1.62 3.07
C LEU A 313 23.76 -0.42 3.91
N THR A 314 22.89 0.55 4.15
CA THR A 314 23.13 1.73 5.00
C THR A 314 23.59 1.31 6.40
N ARG A 315 22.96 0.29 7.01
CA ARG A 315 23.41 -0.23 8.31
C ARG A 315 24.83 -0.80 8.24
N ILE A 316 25.18 -1.59 7.23
CA ILE A 316 26.54 -2.12 7.07
C ILE A 316 27.55 -0.97 6.93
N LEU A 317 27.25 0.06 6.12
CA LEU A 317 28.12 1.22 5.94
C LEU A 317 28.30 2.00 7.26
N ARG A 318 27.20 2.32 7.97
CA ARG A 318 27.24 2.99 9.29
C ARG A 318 28.03 2.17 10.32
N GLU A 319 27.84 0.84 10.39
CA GLU A 319 28.52 -0.03 11.35
C GLU A 319 29.97 -0.41 10.96
N THR A 320 30.48 0.03 9.80
CA THR A 320 31.88 -0.16 9.37
C THR A 320 32.60 1.17 9.15
N ALA A 321 31.90 2.29 9.27
CA ALA A 321 32.49 3.62 9.33
C ALA A 321 33.48 3.72 10.50
N SER A 322 34.63 4.32 10.23
CA SER A 322 35.77 4.42 11.15
C SER A 322 35.94 5.84 11.66
N GLN A 323 36.17 5.97 12.97
CA GLN A 323 36.57 7.24 13.58
C GLN A 323 38.00 7.58 13.13
N VAL A 324 38.26 8.86 12.83
CA VAL A 324 39.54 9.37 12.35
C VAL A 324 40.27 10.17 13.42
N GLY A 325 41.60 10.11 13.41
CA GLY A 325 42.43 10.93 14.29
C GLY A 325 42.52 12.38 13.82
N GLY A 326 42.85 13.30 14.74
CA GLY A 326 43.05 14.73 14.41
C GLY A 326 41.79 15.59 14.39
N VAL A 327 40.61 15.03 14.70
CA VAL A 327 39.31 15.71 14.66
C VAL A 327 38.69 15.80 16.06
N ASP A 328 38.17 16.99 16.41
CA ASP A 328 37.30 17.20 17.57
C ASP A 328 35.84 16.89 17.20
N TYR A 329 35.30 15.80 17.75
CA TYR A 329 33.95 15.33 17.39
C TYR A 329 32.82 16.03 18.14
N TYR A 330 31.90 16.65 17.40
CA TYR A 330 30.63 17.13 17.95
C TYR A 330 29.59 15.99 18.00
N TRP A 331 29.60 15.24 19.10
CA TRP A 331 28.74 14.07 19.33
C TRP A 331 27.25 14.40 19.40
N ASN A 332 26.43 13.57 18.74
CA ASN A 332 24.98 13.62 18.85
C ASN A 332 24.55 13.06 20.23
N SER A 333 23.93 13.89 21.08
CA SER A 333 23.45 13.46 22.40
C SER A 333 22.29 12.47 22.37
N GLN A 334 21.65 12.27 21.22
CA GLN A 334 20.52 11.34 21.03
C GLN A 334 20.94 10.02 20.36
N LEU A 335 22.05 9.98 19.62
CA LEU A 335 22.52 8.81 18.86
C LEU A 335 23.98 8.48 19.20
N PRO A 336 24.24 7.50 20.09
CA PRO A 336 25.59 7.13 20.51
C PRO A 336 26.48 6.69 19.33
N GLY A 337 27.68 7.25 19.24
CA GLY A 337 28.65 6.93 18.18
C GLY A 337 28.48 7.74 16.88
N GLN A 338 27.46 8.59 16.77
CA GLN A 338 27.29 9.51 15.65
C GLN A 338 27.75 10.92 16.05
N SER A 339 28.42 11.61 15.13
CA SER A 339 28.73 13.04 15.18
C SER A 339 27.91 13.82 14.16
N ILE A 340 27.56 15.08 14.45
CA ILE A 340 26.79 15.91 13.52
C ILE A 340 27.62 16.38 12.30
N GLU A 341 28.93 16.23 12.36
CA GLU A 341 29.84 16.58 11.26
C GLU A 341 30.09 15.39 10.34
N LEU A 342 30.53 14.26 10.87
CA LEU A 342 31.06 13.12 10.09
C LEU A 342 30.17 11.87 10.17
N GLY A 343 28.96 12.00 10.73
CA GLY A 343 28.07 10.87 10.99
C GLY A 343 28.74 9.83 11.89
N TYR A 344 28.63 8.55 11.53
CA TYR A 344 29.28 7.44 12.23
C TYR A 344 30.81 7.35 11.99
N GLY A 345 31.35 8.11 11.02
CA GLY A 345 32.78 8.18 10.71
C GLY A 345 33.08 8.05 9.21
N LYS A 346 34.36 7.90 8.87
CA LYS A 346 34.85 7.71 7.51
C LYS A 346 34.53 6.31 6.99
N ILE A 347 33.89 6.22 5.82
CA ILE A 347 33.58 4.94 5.16
C ILE A 347 34.83 4.09 4.86
N ASP A 348 34.72 2.77 4.99
CA ASP A 348 35.78 1.81 4.63
C ASP A 348 35.23 0.71 3.71
N ALA A 349 35.80 0.57 2.51
CA ALA A 349 35.31 -0.35 1.50
C ALA A 349 35.60 -1.82 1.83
N LEU A 350 36.74 -2.10 2.48
CA LEU A 350 37.15 -3.46 2.81
C LEU A 350 36.29 -4.00 3.94
N GLU A 351 36.16 -3.26 5.04
CA GLU A 351 35.35 -3.67 6.19
C GLU A 351 33.86 -3.79 5.84
N ALA A 352 33.29 -2.83 5.10
CA ALA A 352 31.92 -2.93 4.59
C ALA A 352 31.70 -4.20 3.76
N THR A 353 32.64 -4.51 2.86
CA THR A 353 32.54 -5.70 1.99
C THR A 353 32.69 -6.99 2.78
N LEU A 354 33.68 -7.09 3.68
CA LEU A 354 33.88 -8.26 4.52
C LEU A 354 32.67 -8.53 5.42
N LYS A 355 32.07 -7.47 6.00
CA LYS A 355 30.87 -7.57 6.82
C LYS A 355 29.61 -7.96 6.03
N GLY A 356 29.51 -7.58 4.76
CA GLY A 356 28.45 -8.08 3.86
C GLY A 356 28.67 -9.54 3.43
N MET A 357 29.92 -9.96 3.24
CA MET A 357 30.26 -11.32 2.81
C MET A 357 29.85 -12.38 3.85
N PHE A 358 30.06 -12.10 5.13
CA PHE A 358 29.84 -13.03 6.23
C PHE A 358 28.79 -12.47 7.21
N ASP A 359 27.74 -13.24 7.54
CA ASP A 359 26.74 -12.88 8.57
C ASP A 359 27.35 -12.86 9.99
N VAL A 360 28.27 -11.92 10.25
CA VAL A 360 29.03 -11.81 11.49
C VAL A 360 28.22 -11.03 12.50
N THR A 361 27.42 -11.76 13.26
CA THR A 361 26.86 -11.25 14.53
C THR A 361 27.92 -11.37 15.61
N PHE A 362 28.42 -10.24 16.12
CA PHE A 362 29.23 -10.20 17.34
C PHE A 362 28.30 -10.20 18.57
N SER A 363 28.36 -11.24 19.40
CA SER A 363 27.59 -11.30 20.65
C SER A 363 28.42 -10.78 21.84
N ASN A 364 28.25 -9.50 22.16
CA ASN A 364 28.77 -8.94 23.41
C ASN A 364 27.93 -9.43 24.60
N ASN A 365 28.29 -10.57 25.17
CA ASN A 365 27.78 -11.00 26.47
C ASN A 365 28.45 -10.19 27.59
N VAL A 366 27.70 -9.28 28.20
CA VAL A 366 28.12 -8.55 29.40
C VAL A 366 27.59 -9.29 30.64
N GLU A 367 28.41 -10.18 31.20
CA GLU A 367 28.23 -10.68 32.57
C GLU A 367 29.27 -10.02 33.50
N GLY A 368 28.86 -8.97 34.20
CA GLY A 368 29.71 -8.22 35.14
C GLY A 368 30.70 -7.26 34.47
N ASN A 369 31.72 -6.85 35.22
CA ASN A 369 32.72 -5.84 34.81
C ASN A 369 33.85 -6.38 33.91
N THR A 370 33.61 -7.45 33.16
CA THR A 370 34.60 -8.05 32.25
C THR A 370 33.99 -8.31 30.88
N THR A 371 34.43 -7.56 29.88
CA THR A 371 34.13 -7.83 28.47
C THR A 371 34.97 -9.02 28.00
N SER A 372 34.32 -10.09 27.57
CA SER A 372 34.98 -11.21 26.89
C SER A 372 34.47 -11.31 25.45
N PHE A 373 35.37 -11.37 24.47
CA PHE A 373 35.04 -11.48 23.05
C PHE A 373 34.41 -12.86 22.74
N GLY A 374 33.08 -12.91 22.82
CA GLY A 374 32.27 -14.11 22.65
C GLY A 374 31.99 -14.42 21.18
N GLN A 375 32.49 -15.57 20.74
CA GLN A 375 32.07 -16.38 19.57
C GLN A 375 31.63 -15.65 18.29
N ILE A 376 32.37 -15.89 17.20
CA ILE A 376 32.01 -15.40 15.86
C ILE A 376 30.98 -16.34 15.25
N LYS A 377 29.84 -15.83 14.81
CA LYS A 377 28.89 -16.55 13.96
C LYS A 377 29.27 -16.31 12.49
N ILE A 378 29.41 -17.37 11.69
CA ILE A 378 29.60 -17.27 10.23
C ILE A 378 28.68 -18.29 9.56
N ASN A 379 27.83 -17.85 8.64
CA ASN A 379 26.91 -18.69 7.85
C ASN A 379 26.13 -19.69 8.73
N ASN A 380 25.42 -19.17 9.73
CA ASN A 380 24.68 -19.94 10.75
C ASN A 380 25.47 -20.96 11.59
N THR A 381 26.81 -20.94 11.55
CA THR A 381 27.67 -21.77 12.39
C THR A 381 28.39 -20.91 13.43
N TRP A 382 28.41 -21.34 14.69
CA TRP A 382 29.11 -20.67 15.79
C TRP A 382 30.54 -21.18 15.93
N TYR A 383 31.51 -20.28 15.98
CA TYR A 383 32.93 -20.60 16.14
C TYR A 383 33.45 -20.10 17.51
N PRO A 384 34.05 -20.98 18.34
CA PRO A 384 34.67 -20.56 19.60
C PRO A 384 35.97 -19.81 19.34
N THR A 385 36.18 -18.69 20.03
CA THR A 385 37.37 -17.80 19.94
C THR A 385 38.67 -18.41 20.52
N SER A 386 38.74 -19.73 20.63
CA SER A 386 39.90 -20.49 21.16
C SER A 386 40.89 -20.99 20.11
N THR A 387 40.66 -20.69 18.83
CA THR A 387 41.63 -20.95 17.75
C THR A 387 42.28 -19.65 17.30
N SER A 388 43.58 -19.54 17.56
CA SER A 388 44.45 -18.47 17.08
C SER A 388 44.45 -18.38 15.56
N LEU A 389 43.79 -17.37 15.01
CA LEU A 389 44.07 -16.88 13.65
C LEU A 389 45.22 -15.87 13.75
N PRO A 390 46.30 -16.02 12.97
CA PRO A 390 47.45 -15.14 13.07
C PRO A 390 47.17 -13.81 12.36
N PHE A 391 46.73 -12.80 13.10
CA PHE A 391 46.82 -11.42 12.64
C PHE A 391 48.25 -10.92 12.89
N ILE A 392 48.96 -10.61 11.80
CA ILE A 392 50.33 -10.08 11.89
C ILE A 392 50.23 -8.62 12.31
N VAL A 393 50.68 -8.33 13.53
CA VAL A 393 51.00 -6.97 13.97
C VAL A 393 52.48 -6.95 14.35
N ALA A 394 53.25 -6.22 13.54
CA ALA A 394 54.63 -5.81 13.75
C ALA A 394 54.69 -4.35 13.23
N ASP A 395 55.33 -3.38 13.88
CA ASP A 395 56.26 -3.38 15.02
C ASP A 395 55.77 -2.36 16.07
N ALA A 396 55.76 -2.65 17.38
CA ALA A 396 56.88 -2.63 18.34
C ALA A 396 57.40 -1.22 18.71
N ILE A 397 57.34 -0.91 20.01
CA ILE A 397 58.46 -0.40 20.85
C ILE A 397 58.06 -0.57 22.33
N GLU A 398 59.02 -0.98 23.16
CA GLU A 398 58.82 -1.35 24.57
C GLU A 398 59.04 -0.18 25.55
N THR A 399 58.36 -0.28 26.70
CA THR A 399 58.76 0.12 28.07
C THR A 399 59.84 1.22 28.32
N GLU A 400 59.55 2.16 29.23
CA GLU A 400 59.95 2.06 30.66
C GLU A 400 59.35 3.21 31.52
N ALA A 401 59.64 3.19 32.83
CA ALA A 401 58.95 3.95 33.88
C ALA A 401 59.39 5.41 34.06
N GLU A 402 58.57 6.23 34.75
CA GLU A 402 58.88 6.67 36.12
C GLU A 402 57.72 7.42 36.82
N ASN A 403 57.67 7.32 38.16
CA ASN A 403 56.73 8.08 39.00
C ASN A 403 57.27 9.48 39.30
N THR A 404 56.41 10.50 39.32
CA THR A 404 56.63 11.66 40.21
C THR A 404 55.32 12.24 40.74
N LEU A 405 55.34 12.67 42.01
CA LEU A 405 54.16 13.12 42.74
C LEU A 405 53.71 14.53 42.36
N PHE A 406 52.41 14.79 42.43
CA PHE A 406 51.88 16.03 43.02
C PHE A 406 50.66 15.76 43.91
N ASN A 407 50.53 16.53 44.98
CA ASN A 407 49.63 16.25 46.10
C ASN A 407 49.04 17.56 46.66
N TYR A 408 47.76 17.81 46.38
CA TYR A 408 46.90 18.85 46.98
C TYR A 408 45.46 18.53 46.51
N ASN A 409 44.40 18.45 47.32
CA ASN A 409 44.14 19.06 48.62
C ASN A 409 43.19 18.17 49.45
N GLY A 410 43.50 17.94 50.74
CA GLY A 410 42.59 17.53 51.83
C GLY A 410 41.40 16.55 51.59
N TYR A 411 41.47 15.40 52.27
CA TYR A 411 40.38 14.46 52.60
C TYR A 411 39.88 13.50 51.50
N SER A 412 40.25 12.22 51.63
CA SER A 412 39.52 11.07 51.06
C SER A 412 39.80 9.82 51.90
N ASN A 413 38.76 9.01 52.16
CA ASN A 413 38.86 7.80 52.99
C ASN A 413 39.52 6.64 52.24
N ARG A 414 40.22 5.76 52.98
CA ARG A 414 40.89 4.58 52.43
C ARG A 414 39.91 3.44 52.15
N PHE A 415 40.00 2.85 50.96
CA PHE A 415 39.73 1.43 50.76
C PHE A 415 40.86 0.79 49.96
N TYR A 416 41.35 -0.36 50.42
CA TYR A 416 42.39 -1.13 49.73
C TYR A 416 41.73 -2.06 48.70
N SER A 417 42.18 -1.99 47.44
CA SER A 417 42.03 -3.09 46.50
C SER A 417 43.15 -4.11 46.72
N TRP A 418 42.82 -5.39 46.93
CA TRP A 418 43.77 -6.49 46.91
C TRP A 418 43.46 -7.41 45.73
N ASN A 419 44.38 -7.46 44.76
CA ASN A 419 44.42 -8.52 43.75
C ASN A 419 44.98 -9.79 44.38
N TYR A 420 44.40 -10.95 44.05
CA TYR A 420 45.07 -12.24 44.20
C TYR A 420 44.84 -13.11 42.97
N THR A 421 45.94 -13.54 42.37
CA THR A 421 46.02 -14.58 41.35
C THR A 421 46.47 -15.88 42.00
N GLU A 422 45.75 -16.99 41.81
CA GLU A 422 46.31 -18.31 41.46
C GLU A 422 45.23 -19.41 41.42
N SER A 423 45.58 -20.55 40.83
CA SER A 423 44.66 -21.64 40.46
C SER A 423 44.46 -22.72 41.53
N ALA A 424 43.37 -23.48 41.35
CA ALA A 424 43.11 -24.84 41.86
C ALA A 424 42.60 -25.01 43.31
N ILE A 425 41.28 -25.22 43.45
CA ILE A 425 40.68 -26.28 44.30
C ILE A 425 39.44 -26.85 43.57
N TYR A 426 39.31 -28.17 43.54
CA TYR A 426 38.10 -28.89 43.09
C TYR A 426 37.05 -28.96 44.23
N ASP A 427 35.80 -28.63 43.88
CA ASP A 427 34.53 -29.01 44.53
C ASP A 427 34.52 -29.34 46.05
N ARG A 428 34.01 -28.39 46.85
CA ARG A 428 33.04 -28.69 47.95
C ARG A 428 32.36 -27.42 48.49
N ALA A 429 31.03 -27.37 48.33
CA ALA A 429 30.05 -26.60 49.11
C ALA A 429 30.54 -25.34 49.88
N PHE A 430 30.47 -24.17 49.25
CA PHE A 430 30.49 -22.89 49.98
C PHE A 430 29.15 -22.61 50.67
N ASN A 431 29.12 -22.76 51.99
CA ASN A 431 28.12 -22.10 52.83
C ASN A 431 28.45 -20.60 52.92
N ASN A 432 27.44 -19.73 52.79
CA ASN A 432 27.61 -18.28 52.82
C ASN A 432 27.93 -17.73 54.22
N SER A 433 29.19 -17.79 54.64
CA SER A 433 29.68 -17.02 55.78
C SER A 433 31.16 -16.66 55.63
N PHE A 434 31.47 -15.35 55.57
CA PHE A 434 32.82 -14.86 55.84
C PHE A 434 32.97 -14.62 57.34
N LYS A 435 34.11 -15.04 57.91
CA LYS A 435 34.39 -14.94 59.34
C LYS A 435 35.37 -13.80 59.61
N ALA A 436 34.85 -12.59 59.79
CA ALA A 436 35.64 -11.47 60.30
C ALA A 436 35.80 -11.62 61.83
N ILE A 437 37.04 -11.58 62.32
CA ILE A 437 37.34 -11.55 63.75
C ILE A 437 37.62 -10.09 64.13
N SER A 438 36.80 -9.53 65.01
CA SER A 438 37.18 -8.40 65.85
C SER A 438 37.19 -8.87 67.31
N GLU A 439 37.93 -8.17 68.18
CA GLU A 439 38.28 -8.69 69.52
C GLU A 439 37.09 -8.86 70.50
N TYR A 440 35.86 -8.45 70.13
CA TYR A 440 34.73 -8.41 71.09
C TYR A 440 33.37 -8.97 70.62
N SER A 441 33.18 -9.50 69.40
CA SER A 441 32.00 -10.37 69.09
C SER A 441 32.04 -11.02 67.70
N ILE A 442 31.39 -12.19 67.58
CA ILE A 442 31.11 -12.86 66.30
C ILE A 442 29.76 -12.36 65.78
N ILE A 443 29.75 -11.67 64.64
CA ILE A 443 28.54 -11.33 63.89
C ILE A 443 28.45 -12.21 62.65
N ASN A 444 27.46 -13.10 62.60
CA ASN A 444 27.18 -13.92 61.42
C ASN A 444 26.22 -13.17 60.48
N ALA A 445 26.75 -12.50 59.45
CA ALA A 445 25.94 -11.91 58.38
C ALA A 445 25.68 -12.93 57.26
N LEU A 446 24.44 -13.40 57.14
CA LEU A 446 23.99 -14.26 56.04
C LEU A 446 23.52 -13.41 54.86
N TYR A 447 24.38 -13.21 53.86
CA TYR A 447 23.92 -12.72 52.55
C TYR A 447 23.24 -13.84 51.76
N LYS A 448 21.93 -13.69 51.51
CA LYS A 448 21.22 -14.43 50.46
C LYS A 448 21.25 -13.61 49.17
N LYS A 449 21.51 -14.28 48.04
CA LYS A 449 21.43 -13.68 46.71
C LYS A 449 20.00 -13.18 46.48
N THR A 450 19.82 -11.87 46.38
CA THR A 450 18.54 -11.26 46.00
C THR A 450 18.25 -11.57 44.53
N LYS A 451 16.99 -11.91 44.22
CA LYS A 451 16.50 -11.98 42.84
C LYS A 451 15.84 -10.65 42.50
N THR A 452 16.22 -10.05 41.37
CA THR A 452 15.58 -8.84 40.85
C THR A 452 14.15 -9.15 40.44
N LEU A 453 13.21 -8.32 40.88
CA LEU A 453 11.87 -8.28 40.32
C LEU A 453 11.79 -7.20 39.25
N THR A 454 11.19 -7.53 38.11
CA THR A 454 10.97 -6.61 37.01
C THR A 454 9.48 -6.49 36.76
N ILE A 455 8.95 -5.27 36.91
CA ILE A 455 7.62 -4.91 36.42
C ILE A 455 7.80 -4.15 35.12
N LYS A 456 7.01 -4.50 34.12
CA LYS A 456 6.98 -3.81 32.83
C LYS A 456 5.57 -3.30 32.56
N ASN A 457 5.47 -2.05 32.15
CA ASN A 457 4.22 -1.48 31.66
C ASN A 457 4.18 -1.64 30.15
N TYR A 458 3.16 -2.30 29.63
CA TYR A 458 2.94 -2.46 28.20
C TYR A 458 1.72 -1.63 27.81
N LEU A 459 1.93 -0.72 26.89
CA LEU A 459 0.87 -0.03 26.19
C LEU A 459 0.30 -0.98 25.13
N GLU A 460 -1.01 -0.93 24.90
CA GLU A 460 -1.68 -1.56 23.74
C GLU A 460 -0.85 -1.39 22.46
N GLY A 461 -0.54 -2.49 21.78
CA GLY A 461 0.28 -2.51 20.55
C GLY A 461 1.72 -1.98 20.68
N GLY A 462 2.19 -1.61 21.88
CA GLY A 462 3.40 -0.80 22.08
C GLY A 462 4.54 -1.47 22.86
N SER A 463 5.71 -0.83 22.81
CA SER A 463 6.93 -1.26 23.50
C SER A 463 6.83 -1.10 25.03
N ALA A 464 7.51 -1.96 25.77
CA ALA A 464 7.47 -1.97 27.23
C ALA A 464 8.30 -0.85 27.89
N GLY A 465 7.69 -0.12 28.82
CA GLY A 465 8.39 0.65 29.84
C GLY A 465 8.91 -0.27 30.95
N LEU A 466 10.21 -0.22 31.24
CA LEU A 466 10.87 -1.03 32.27
C LEU A 466 10.93 -0.32 33.63
N ILE A 467 10.30 -0.89 34.65
CA ILE A 467 10.52 -0.50 36.06
C ILE A 467 11.29 -1.64 36.74
N LYS A 468 12.61 -1.46 36.85
CA LYS A 468 13.49 -2.36 37.59
C LYS A 468 13.57 -1.93 39.05
N PHE A 469 13.16 -2.80 39.97
CA PHE A 469 13.42 -2.61 41.39
C PHE A 469 14.75 -3.29 41.74
N GLY A 470 15.85 -2.53 41.72
CA GLY A 470 17.18 -3.00 42.06
C GLY A 470 18.21 -1.88 42.21
N GLU A 471 18.83 -1.84 43.40
CA GLU A 471 20.03 -1.07 43.77
C GLU A 471 20.04 0.45 43.58
N THR A 472 19.77 1.16 44.69
CA THR A 472 20.60 2.29 45.11
C THR A 472 21.07 2.05 46.54
N GLY A 473 22.35 2.37 46.82
CA GLY A 473 22.94 2.18 48.14
C GLY A 473 22.36 3.14 49.17
N SER A 474 22.08 2.63 50.38
CA SER A 474 21.77 3.43 51.59
C SER A 474 20.89 4.67 51.37
N GLY A 475 19.70 4.48 50.81
CA GLY A 475 18.67 5.51 50.64
C GLY A 475 17.28 4.86 50.63
N SER A 476 16.26 5.59 51.09
CA SER A 476 14.90 5.06 51.17
C SER A 476 14.30 4.83 49.79
N ILE A 477 13.65 3.67 49.57
CA ILE A 477 12.67 3.51 48.49
C ILE A 477 11.39 4.24 48.90
N THR A 478 11.43 5.56 48.83
CA THR A 478 10.25 6.42 48.73
C THR A 478 9.99 6.63 47.24
N GLY A 479 9.14 5.78 46.66
CA GLY A 479 8.49 6.06 45.39
C GLY A 479 7.45 7.16 45.59
N ASP A 480 7.91 8.40 45.73
CA ASP A 480 7.08 9.56 46.02
C ASP A 480 6.41 10.05 44.71
N PHE A 481 5.40 9.31 44.24
CA PHE A 481 4.43 9.83 43.29
C PHE A 481 3.54 10.84 44.02
N LYS A 482 3.98 12.11 44.02
CA LYS A 482 3.18 13.23 44.49
C LYS A 482 3.28 14.44 43.58
N ASP A 483 2.19 14.67 42.86
CA ASP A 483 1.75 16.04 42.64
C ASP A 483 1.44 16.71 44.00
N ARG A 484 1.69 18.01 44.11
CA ARG A 484 1.56 18.76 45.37
C ARG A 484 0.12 19.21 45.61
N SER A 485 -0.71 18.35 46.22
CA SER A 485 -1.79 18.86 47.07
C SER A 485 -2.34 17.84 48.08
N SER A 486 -2.82 18.36 49.21
CA SER A 486 -3.42 17.66 50.36
C SER A 486 -2.46 16.78 51.21
N GLY A 487 -2.61 16.88 52.54
CA GLY A 487 -1.78 16.19 53.52
C GLY A 487 -2.54 15.11 54.30
N TYR A 488 -1.80 14.46 55.23
CA TYR A 488 -2.14 13.36 56.14
C TYR A 488 -1.61 11.95 55.80
N GLN A 489 -0.39 11.72 56.30
CA GLN A 489 0.03 10.63 57.20
C GLN A 489 -0.31 9.14 56.91
N GLU A 490 0.79 8.38 56.80
CA GLU A 490 1.08 7.06 57.39
C GLU A 490 0.22 5.81 57.06
N ASN A 491 0.90 4.82 56.48
CA ASN A 491 0.82 3.42 56.95
C ASN A 491 2.17 2.72 56.66
N ALA A 492 2.92 2.38 57.71
CA ALA A 492 4.18 1.64 57.60
C ALA A 492 3.94 0.12 57.68
N PHE A 493 4.60 -0.66 56.83
CA PHE A 493 4.60 -2.13 56.93
C PHE A 493 5.89 -2.64 57.59
N TYR A 494 5.70 -3.53 58.57
CA TYR A 494 6.76 -4.14 59.36
C TYR A 494 7.44 -5.28 58.61
N TYR A 495 8.77 -5.36 58.68
CA TYR A 495 9.53 -6.54 58.27
C TYR A 495 9.55 -7.58 59.40
N ASN A 496 9.11 -8.81 59.12
CA ASN A 496 9.33 -9.96 59.98
C ASN A 496 10.21 -10.99 59.25
N PHE A 497 11.38 -11.29 59.82
CA PHE A 497 12.31 -12.29 59.28
C PHE A 497 11.86 -13.70 59.63
N ASN A 498 10.70 -14.13 59.13
CA ASN A 498 10.40 -15.53 58.80
C ASN A 498 9.04 -15.65 58.08
N GLN A 499 9.03 -16.43 56.99
CA GLN A 499 7.90 -16.78 56.11
C GLN A 499 7.38 -15.66 55.18
N ASN A 500 7.31 -16.00 53.88
CA ASN A 500 6.53 -15.39 52.80
C ASN A 500 6.37 -13.86 52.82
N VAL A 501 7.35 -13.16 52.22
CA VAL A 501 7.19 -11.73 51.90
C VAL A 501 6.05 -11.56 50.89
N LYS A 502 4.93 -11.03 51.35
CA LYS A 502 3.89 -10.45 50.48
C LYS A 502 4.32 -9.05 50.09
N ILE A 503 4.32 -8.75 48.78
CA ILE A 503 4.42 -7.37 48.31
C ILE A 503 3.10 -6.99 47.66
N GLU A 504 2.56 -5.85 48.08
CA GLU A 504 1.38 -5.22 47.49
C GLU A 504 1.84 -4.13 46.52
N TYR A 505 1.48 -4.29 45.25
CA TYR A 505 1.73 -3.31 44.20
C TYR A 505 0.42 -2.61 43.89
N LYS A 506 0.44 -1.27 43.99
CA LYS A 506 -0.62 -0.43 43.47
C LYS A 506 -0.12 0.17 42.17
N SER A 507 -0.71 -0.19 41.04
CA SER A 507 -0.74 0.75 39.92
C SER A 507 -1.59 1.93 40.37
N GLU A 508 -1.19 3.17 40.05
CA GLU A 508 -2.03 4.33 40.38
C GLU A 508 -3.40 4.16 39.72
N ALA A 509 -4.41 3.88 40.55
CA ALA A 509 -5.75 3.59 40.08
C ALA A 509 -6.50 4.89 39.81
N TYR A 510 -7.26 4.92 38.71
CA TYR A 510 -8.21 5.96 38.30
C TYR A 510 -7.69 7.30 37.74
N ASN A 511 -6.37 7.54 37.68
CA ASN A 511 -5.85 8.73 37.00
C ASN A 511 -5.38 8.38 35.59
N THR A 512 -5.95 9.06 34.60
CA THR A 512 -5.45 9.06 33.22
C THR A 512 -4.00 9.54 33.20
N HIS A 513 -3.05 8.68 32.87
CA HIS A 513 -1.67 9.11 32.67
C HIS A 513 -1.59 9.94 31.39
N SER A 514 -1.40 11.25 31.54
CA SER A 514 -1.11 12.16 30.44
C SER A 514 0.37 12.05 30.02
N ASN A 515 0.65 12.45 28.78
CA ASN A 515 1.98 12.81 28.29
C ASN A 515 3.05 11.72 28.10
N LEU A 516 2.71 10.41 28.16
CA LEU A 516 3.67 9.39 27.68
C LEU A 516 3.81 9.42 26.14
N PHE A 517 2.70 9.60 25.41
CA PHE A 517 2.68 9.77 23.94
C PHE A 517 1.52 10.68 23.47
N GLY A 518 1.12 11.67 24.28
CA GLY A 518 0.01 12.59 23.97
C GLY A 518 -1.41 11.99 24.07
N THR A 519 -1.54 10.71 24.45
CA THR A 519 -2.84 10.02 24.63
C THR A 519 -3.09 9.62 26.09
N ASN A 520 -4.36 9.52 26.48
CA ASN A 520 -4.78 9.00 27.79
C ASN A 520 -4.79 7.46 27.78
N TRP A 521 -4.26 6.87 28.84
CA TRP A 521 -4.16 5.43 29.04
C TRP A 521 -4.91 4.98 30.30
N ASN A 522 -5.63 3.87 30.20
CA ASN A 522 -6.36 3.23 31.31
C ASN A 522 -5.75 1.85 31.61
N PHE A 523 -5.55 1.51 32.88
CA PHE A 523 -5.10 0.17 33.26
C PHE A 523 -6.21 -0.84 32.96
N PHE A 524 -5.89 -1.89 32.18
CA PHE A 524 -6.85 -2.94 31.83
C PHE A 524 -6.69 -4.16 32.73
N LYS A 525 -5.52 -4.80 32.72
CA LYS A 525 -5.24 -6.04 33.47
C LYS A 525 -3.74 -6.35 33.53
N TRP A 526 -3.35 -7.26 34.40
CA TRP A 526 -2.07 -7.96 34.31
C TRP A 526 -2.10 -9.04 33.21
N GLU A 527 -0.94 -9.39 32.63
CA GLU A 527 -0.82 -10.45 31.59
C GLU A 527 -1.44 -11.80 31.99
N ASN A 528 -1.48 -12.14 33.28
CA ASN A 528 -2.17 -13.33 33.80
C ASN A 528 -3.71 -13.22 33.84
N GLY A 529 -4.29 -12.17 33.26
CA GLY A 529 -5.72 -11.90 33.24
C GLY A 529 -6.28 -11.15 34.46
N SER A 530 -5.46 -10.83 35.48
CA SER A 530 -5.97 -10.17 36.69
C SER A 530 -6.31 -8.71 36.45
N GLY A 531 -7.59 -8.34 36.55
CA GLY A 531 -8.09 -6.96 36.45
C GLY A 531 -7.90 -6.10 37.71
N SER A 532 -7.18 -6.57 38.73
CA SER A 532 -7.00 -5.80 39.97
C SER A 532 -5.91 -4.74 39.81
N THR A 533 -6.27 -3.48 40.06
CA THR A 533 -5.34 -2.33 40.17
C THR A 533 -4.39 -2.45 41.36
N VAL A 534 -4.69 -3.34 42.30
CA VAL A 534 -3.82 -3.72 43.42
C VAL A 534 -3.51 -5.21 43.35
N ARG A 535 -2.24 -5.56 43.16
CA ARG A 535 -1.78 -6.96 43.10
C ARG A 535 -0.98 -7.31 44.34
N GLN A 536 -1.34 -8.40 45.00
CA GLN A 536 -0.57 -8.99 46.10
C GLN A 536 0.09 -10.28 45.62
N GLU A 537 1.41 -10.41 45.81
CA GLU A 537 2.17 -11.60 45.38
C GLU A 537 3.12 -12.08 46.48
N GLN A 538 3.32 -13.39 46.61
CA GLN A 538 4.31 -13.98 47.52
C GLN A 538 5.61 -14.30 46.78
N ILE A 539 6.70 -13.61 47.15
CA ILE A 539 8.03 -13.89 46.58
C ILE A 539 8.70 -15.01 47.39
N ASN A 540 9.08 -16.09 46.72
CA ASN A 540 9.84 -17.21 47.28
C ASN A 540 11.21 -17.35 46.59
N SER A 541 12.06 -18.27 47.05
CA SER A 541 13.43 -18.44 46.49
C SER A 541 13.46 -18.82 45.00
N ASN A 542 12.36 -19.35 44.47
CA ASN A 542 12.30 -19.92 43.14
C ASN A 542 11.67 -18.93 42.14
N THR A 543 10.78 -18.03 42.57
CA THR A 543 10.16 -17.00 41.72
C THR A 543 11.17 -15.97 41.20
N SER A 544 11.60 -16.15 39.95
CA SER A 544 12.08 -15.09 39.07
C SER A 544 11.03 -14.94 37.97
N SER A 545 10.15 -13.96 38.11
CA SER A 545 9.02 -13.74 37.20
C SER A 545 8.95 -12.27 36.81
N GLU A 546 8.96 -12.01 35.51
CA GLU A 546 8.55 -10.73 34.95
C GLU A 546 7.04 -10.59 35.09
N TRP A 547 6.54 -9.42 35.50
CA TRP A 547 5.11 -9.12 35.51
C TRP A 547 4.80 -7.94 34.60
N LYS A 548 3.78 -8.10 33.77
CA LYS A 548 3.37 -7.11 32.77
C LYS A 548 2.01 -6.52 33.13
N ALA A 549 1.96 -5.20 33.29
CA ALA A 549 0.72 -4.44 33.41
C ALA A 549 0.31 -3.95 32.01
N MET A 550 -0.92 -4.25 31.59
CA MET A 550 -1.46 -3.92 30.27
C MET A 550 -2.34 -2.67 30.35
N TYR A 551 -2.09 -1.70 29.49
CA TYR A 551 -2.83 -0.43 29.43
C TYR A 551 -3.56 -0.29 28.09
N LYS A 552 -4.84 0.08 28.14
CA LYS A 552 -5.68 0.40 26.99
C LYS A 552 -5.61 1.90 26.67
N GLY A 553 -5.33 2.24 25.42
CA GLY A 553 -5.28 3.62 24.94
C GLY A 553 -6.65 4.09 24.46
N VAL A 554 -6.94 5.38 24.62
CA VAL A 554 -8.09 6.01 23.96
C VAL A 554 -7.88 6.00 22.44
N SER A 555 -8.90 5.54 21.70
CA SER A 555 -8.94 5.51 20.24
C SER A 555 -7.76 4.77 19.61
N ARG A 556 -7.44 3.61 20.19
CA ARG A 556 -6.35 2.71 19.75
C ARG A 556 -6.85 1.27 19.62
N SER A 557 -6.20 0.47 18.79
CA SER A 557 -6.38 -0.99 18.73
C SER A 557 -5.07 -1.72 18.47
N ASP A 558 -4.91 -2.92 19.04
CA ASP A 558 -3.85 -3.87 18.67
C ASP A 558 -4.26 -4.84 17.55
N ASN A 559 -5.51 -4.78 17.08
CA ASN A 559 -6.08 -5.66 16.07
C ASN A 559 -6.28 -4.93 14.72
N ALA A 560 -5.60 -5.38 13.66
CA ALA A 560 -5.68 -4.80 12.30
C ALA A 560 -7.04 -5.01 11.61
N ALA A 561 -7.89 -5.86 12.18
CA ALA A 561 -9.28 -6.09 11.78
C ALA A 561 -10.27 -5.54 12.83
N GLY A 562 -9.80 -4.88 13.88
CA GLY A 562 -10.62 -4.54 15.05
C GLY A 562 -11.75 -3.54 14.78
N PHE A 563 -11.72 -2.83 13.65
CA PHE A 563 -12.84 -2.02 13.17
C PHE A 563 -13.54 -2.59 11.92
N SER A 564 -12.95 -3.58 11.25
CA SER A 564 -13.43 -4.14 9.97
C SER A 564 -14.81 -4.81 10.02
N ASN A 565 -15.41 -5.07 8.86
CA ASN A 565 -16.85 -5.30 8.62
C ASN A 565 -17.67 -3.99 8.74
N THR A 566 -18.01 -3.43 7.58
CA THR A 566 -18.73 -2.15 7.44
C THR A 566 -20.26 -2.31 7.36
N SER A 567 -20.78 -3.54 7.24
CA SER A 567 -22.21 -3.86 7.38
C SER A 567 -22.72 -3.58 8.79
N GLN A 568 -21.86 -3.76 9.78
CA GLN A 568 -22.12 -3.35 11.15
C GLN A 568 -21.93 -1.84 11.28
N ARG A 569 -22.95 -1.13 11.77
CA ARG A 569 -22.77 0.25 12.25
C ARG A 569 -21.90 0.22 13.52
N LYS A 570 -20.82 1.01 13.53
CA LYS A 570 -19.85 1.11 14.64
C LYS A 570 -19.60 2.53 15.12
N PHE A 571 -20.19 3.53 14.48
CA PHE A 571 -20.07 4.95 14.79
C PHE A 571 -21.43 5.65 14.65
N VAL A 572 -21.95 6.22 15.74
CA VAL A 572 -23.28 6.86 15.79
C VAL A 572 -23.27 8.13 16.66
N ARG A 573 -24.35 8.92 16.59
CA ARG A 573 -24.54 10.18 17.31
C ARG A 573 -25.90 10.23 18.01
N ASP A 574 -25.89 10.49 19.32
CA ASP A 574 -27.14 10.58 20.12
C ASP A 574 -27.87 11.94 19.96
N LEU A 575 -29.03 12.05 20.63
CA LEU A 575 -29.85 13.27 20.63
C LEU A 575 -29.32 14.39 21.54
N ALA A 576 -28.22 14.17 22.26
CA ALA A 576 -27.47 15.23 22.94
C ALA A 576 -26.31 15.75 22.06
N GLY A 577 -26.10 15.17 20.88
CA GLY A 577 -25.02 15.51 19.97
C GLY A 577 -23.68 14.86 20.34
N ASN A 578 -23.66 13.86 21.22
CA ASN A 578 -22.46 13.10 21.54
C ASN A 578 -22.13 12.09 20.43
N LEU A 579 -20.85 11.79 20.26
CA LEU A 579 -20.36 10.75 19.36
C LEU A 579 -20.05 9.47 20.13
N HIS A 580 -20.39 8.33 19.54
CA HIS A 580 -20.23 7.00 20.12
C HIS A 580 -19.53 6.09 19.12
N LYS A 581 -18.51 5.35 19.55
CA LYS A 581 -17.89 4.31 18.71
C LYS A 581 -17.58 3.03 19.47
N VAL A 582 -17.61 1.92 18.75
CA VAL A 582 -17.26 0.59 19.26
C VAL A 582 -16.28 -0.12 18.34
N TYR A 583 -15.32 -0.81 18.93
CA TYR A 583 -14.27 -1.51 18.18
C TYR A 583 -13.66 -2.62 19.03
N GLU A 584 -12.93 -3.53 18.40
CA GLU A 584 -12.20 -4.61 19.05
C GLU A 584 -10.75 -4.22 19.35
N SER A 585 -10.25 -4.64 20.51
CA SER A 585 -8.84 -4.61 20.86
C SER A 585 -8.56 -5.47 22.09
N MET A 586 -7.36 -6.04 22.20
CA MET A 586 -6.90 -6.83 23.34
C MET A 586 -7.83 -8.04 23.63
N ASP A 587 -8.29 -8.72 22.57
CA ASP A 587 -9.33 -9.77 22.56
C ASP A 587 -10.73 -9.34 23.06
N ASN A 588 -11.04 -8.04 23.09
CA ASN A 588 -12.26 -7.51 23.71
C ASN A 588 -12.92 -6.40 22.91
N VAL A 589 -14.25 -6.24 23.07
CA VAL A 589 -14.98 -5.06 22.58
C VAL A 589 -14.86 -3.89 23.55
N TRP A 590 -14.57 -2.71 23.00
CA TRP A 590 -14.48 -1.44 23.71
C TRP A 590 -15.54 -0.45 23.20
N TYR A 591 -15.95 0.47 24.07
CA TYR A 591 -16.89 1.55 23.78
C TYR A 591 -16.27 2.89 24.19
N GLU A 592 -16.31 3.87 23.30
CA GLU A 592 -15.86 5.23 23.56
C GLU A 592 -16.96 6.28 23.30
N LEU A 593 -16.92 7.34 24.10
CA LEU A 593 -17.79 8.51 24.04
C LEU A 593 -16.96 9.77 23.77
N SER A 594 -17.48 10.66 22.93
CA SER A 594 -16.99 12.03 22.75
C SER A 594 -18.14 13.01 22.90
N THR A 595 -18.02 13.95 23.84
CA THR A 595 -19.00 15.04 24.06
C THR A 595 -18.66 16.33 23.30
N ASN A 596 -17.57 16.34 22.51
CA ASN A 596 -17.02 17.53 21.86
C ASN A 596 -16.63 17.29 20.39
N ASN A 597 -17.51 16.62 19.63
CA ASN A 597 -17.37 16.36 18.19
C ASN A 597 -16.05 15.66 17.78
N GLY A 598 -15.51 14.81 18.65
CA GLY A 598 -14.33 13.98 18.39
C GLY A 598 -13.02 14.58 18.87
N SER A 599 -13.03 15.81 19.38
CA SER A 599 -11.83 16.51 19.86
C SER A 599 -11.15 15.78 21.04
N SER A 600 -11.93 15.06 21.85
CA SER A 600 -11.41 14.12 22.85
C SER A 600 -12.38 12.97 23.07
N TRP A 601 -11.85 11.77 23.24
CA TRP A 601 -12.61 10.55 23.49
C TRP A 601 -12.35 10.00 24.91
N SER A 602 -13.36 9.37 25.49
CA SER A 602 -13.32 8.73 26.81
C SER A 602 -13.71 7.26 26.69
N ILE A 603 -12.94 6.36 27.31
CA ILE A 603 -13.30 4.94 27.42
C ILE A 603 -14.47 4.80 28.40
N MET A 604 -15.57 4.23 27.93
CA MET A 604 -16.81 4.06 28.71
C MET A 604 -16.77 2.77 29.54
N ASN A 605 -17.90 2.43 30.18
CA ASN A 605 -18.04 1.24 31.03
C ASN A 605 -16.99 1.21 32.17
N GLY A 606 -16.70 2.38 32.75
CA GLY A 606 -15.70 2.55 33.80
C GLY A 606 -14.25 2.23 33.39
N GLY A 607 -13.93 2.23 32.09
CA GLY A 607 -12.61 1.83 31.57
C GLY A 607 -12.44 0.31 31.40
N ALA A 608 -13.51 -0.47 31.50
CA ALA A 608 -13.52 -1.92 31.31
C ALA A 608 -14.15 -2.31 29.95
N PRO A 609 -13.74 -3.44 29.33
CA PRO A 609 -14.35 -3.93 28.10
C PRO A 609 -15.81 -4.32 28.29
N LEU A 610 -16.54 -4.44 27.18
CA LEU A 610 -17.96 -4.83 27.20
C LEU A 610 -18.16 -6.34 27.43
N GLY A 611 -17.24 -7.20 27.01
CA GLY A 611 -17.31 -8.63 27.32
C GLY A 611 -17.02 -8.91 28.80
N ALA A 612 -17.65 -9.96 29.35
CA ALA A 612 -17.14 -10.62 30.55
C ALA A 612 -16.03 -11.63 30.21
N SER A 613 -15.97 -12.06 28.94
CA SER A 613 -14.94 -12.89 28.33
C SER A 613 -14.51 -12.28 26.98
N LYS A 614 -13.72 -13.02 26.17
CA LYS A 614 -13.29 -12.54 24.84
C LYS A 614 -14.50 -12.15 23.99
N SER A 615 -14.41 -11.01 23.31
CA SER A 615 -15.55 -10.43 22.58
C SER A 615 -15.10 -9.75 21.30
N LYS A 616 -15.92 -9.87 20.25
CA LYS A 616 -15.65 -9.38 18.89
C LYS A 616 -16.92 -8.95 18.14
N LEU A 617 -16.73 -8.38 16.95
CA LEU A 617 -17.74 -7.97 15.97
C LEU A 617 -18.84 -7.08 16.56
N PRO A 618 -18.50 -5.92 17.15
CA PRO A 618 -19.49 -5.07 17.77
C PRO A 618 -20.31 -4.28 16.75
N SER A 619 -21.59 -4.07 17.04
CA SER A 619 -22.44 -3.09 16.35
C SER A 619 -23.18 -2.21 17.35
N ILE A 620 -23.39 -0.95 17.00
CA ILE A 620 -23.97 0.11 17.84
C ILE A 620 -25.13 0.82 17.15
N ASP A 621 -26.13 1.19 17.94
CA ASP A 621 -27.18 2.12 17.53
C ASP A 621 -27.65 3.00 18.70
N ASN A 622 -28.35 4.10 18.43
CA ASN A 622 -28.89 4.99 19.44
C ASN A 622 -30.40 5.22 19.27
N PHE A 623 -31.10 5.38 20.38
CA PHE A 623 -32.47 5.88 20.44
C PHE A 623 -32.57 6.88 21.57
N GLY A 624 -32.92 8.14 21.28
CA GLY A 624 -32.86 9.19 22.28
C GLY A 624 -31.43 9.44 22.79
N ASN A 625 -31.30 9.58 24.10
CA ASN A 625 -30.01 9.65 24.81
C ASN A 625 -29.53 8.27 25.29
N SER A 626 -30.06 7.19 24.69
CA SER A 626 -29.70 5.81 24.99
C SER A 626 -28.98 5.18 23.81
N VAL A 627 -27.95 4.40 24.11
CA VAL A 627 -27.12 3.70 23.13
C VAL A 627 -27.18 2.21 23.41
N VAL A 628 -27.30 1.39 22.36
CA VAL A 628 -27.27 -0.07 22.41
C VAL A 628 -26.06 -0.59 21.67
N ILE A 629 -25.41 -1.61 22.23
CA ILE A 629 -24.26 -2.26 21.63
C ILE A 629 -24.46 -3.77 21.68
N VAL A 630 -24.41 -4.44 20.54
CA VAL A 630 -24.40 -5.90 20.42
C VAL A 630 -23.01 -6.38 20.02
N PHE A 631 -22.63 -7.57 20.48
CA PHE A 631 -21.34 -8.19 20.14
C PHE A 631 -21.39 -9.70 20.34
N GLN A 632 -20.49 -10.41 19.64
CA GLN A 632 -20.26 -11.83 19.86
C GLN A 632 -19.29 -12.02 21.03
N GLU A 633 -19.59 -12.96 21.92
CA GLU A 633 -18.82 -13.21 23.14
C GLU A 633 -18.57 -14.72 23.32
N GLU A 634 -17.36 -15.06 23.76
CA GLU A 634 -16.91 -16.44 23.98
C GLU A 634 -17.67 -17.12 25.14
N THR A 635 -17.95 -18.41 25.01
CA THR A 635 -18.48 -19.24 26.09
C THR A 635 -17.66 -20.53 26.19
N ALA A 636 -17.83 -21.29 27.28
CA ALA A 636 -17.07 -22.52 27.52
C ALA A 636 -17.26 -23.62 26.45
N SER A 637 -18.26 -23.51 25.57
CA SER A 637 -18.61 -24.49 24.54
C SER A 637 -18.82 -23.90 23.15
N GLY A 638 -18.57 -22.61 22.95
CA GLY A 638 -18.85 -21.91 21.70
C GLY A 638 -18.93 -20.40 21.90
N SER A 639 -20.01 -19.77 21.43
CA SER A 639 -20.23 -18.34 21.56
C SER A 639 -21.70 -17.95 21.69
N LYS A 640 -21.92 -16.73 22.20
CA LYS A 640 -23.22 -16.11 22.42
C LYS A 640 -23.26 -14.70 21.80
N ILE A 641 -24.46 -14.16 21.56
CA ILE A 641 -24.65 -12.74 21.27
C ILE A 641 -25.09 -12.03 22.55
N SER A 642 -24.31 -11.05 22.98
CA SER A 642 -24.58 -10.21 24.15
C SER A 642 -25.01 -8.81 23.70
N LEU A 643 -25.87 -8.16 24.49
CA LEU A 643 -26.33 -6.79 24.33
C LEU A 643 -26.04 -5.98 25.60
N ARG A 644 -25.56 -4.75 25.42
CA ARG A 644 -25.45 -3.72 26.47
C ARG A 644 -26.22 -2.46 26.10
N THR A 645 -26.70 -1.75 27.11
CA THR A 645 -27.38 -0.46 26.96
C THR A 645 -26.76 0.58 27.87
N PHE A 646 -26.69 1.82 27.41
CA PHE A 646 -26.18 2.97 28.18
C PHE A 646 -27.15 4.14 28.04
N ASN A 647 -27.74 4.62 29.13
CA ASN A 647 -28.64 5.75 29.18
C ASN A 647 -27.93 6.97 29.79
N LEU A 648 -27.55 7.91 28.94
CA LEU A 648 -26.67 9.03 29.28
C LEU A 648 -27.38 10.14 30.08
N SER A 649 -28.71 10.09 30.20
CA SER A 649 -29.47 10.98 31.09
C SER A 649 -29.26 10.70 32.59
N SER A 650 -28.70 9.53 32.92
CA SER A 650 -28.41 9.11 34.31
C SER A 650 -27.12 9.71 34.89
N GLY A 651 -26.28 10.35 34.07
CA GLY A 651 -24.94 10.80 34.45
C GLY A 651 -23.95 9.67 34.79
N SER A 652 -24.31 8.40 34.53
CA SER A 652 -23.51 7.23 34.89
C SER A 652 -22.72 6.68 33.71
N TYR A 653 -21.45 6.32 33.94
CA TYR A 653 -20.52 5.82 32.90
C TYR A 653 -20.58 4.29 32.68
N TYR A 654 -21.59 3.62 33.23
CA TYR A 654 -21.74 2.15 33.23
C TYR A 654 -22.95 1.72 32.39
N ALA A 655 -22.98 0.45 31.99
CA ALA A 655 -24.14 -0.11 31.30
C ALA A 655 -25.33 -0.31 32.26
N ASP A 656 -26.52 0.17 31.88
CA ASP A 656 -27.76 -0.06 32.63
C ASP A 656 -28.23 -1.51 32.54
N ILE A 657 -27.99 -2.14 31.39
CA ILE A 657 -28.41 -3.52 31.09
C ILE A 657 -27.23 -4.27 30.45
N TYR A 658 -27.05 -5.52 30.85
CA TYR A 658 -26.20 -6.51 30.19
C TYR A 658 -26.97 -7.83 30.08
N THR A 659 -27.35 -8.20 28.86
CA THR A 659 -28.23 -9.34 28.59
C THR A 659 -27.64 -10.21 27.48
N THR A 660 -27.80 -11.52 27.60
CA THR A 660 -27.54 -12.44 26.48
C THR A 660 -28.78 -12.47 25.59
N LEU A 661 -28.63 -12.06 24.33
CA LEU A 661 -29.69 -12.20 23.32
C LEU A 661 -29.75 -13.64 22.81
N ALA A 662 -28.64 -14.17 22.31
CA ALA A 662 -28.53 -15.52 21.75
C ALA A 662 -27.53 -16.35 22.54
N SER A 663 -27.96 -17.48 23.14
CA SER A 663 -27.13 -18.26 24.06
C SER A 663 -26.15 -19.23 23.38
N SER A 664 -26.41 -19.62 22.14
CA SER A 664 -25.55 -20.45 21.30
C SER A 664 -25.66 -20.03 19.83
N VAL A 665 -24.56 -19.58 19.23
CA VAL A 665 -24.50 -19.17 17.81
C VAL A 665 -23.35 -19.85 17.03
N GLY A 666 -22.87 -20.99 17.52
CA GLY A 666 -21.73 -21.72 16.97
C GLY A 666 -20.42 -21.44 17.71
N GLN A 667 -19.32 -21.98 17.17
CA GLN A 667 -17.98 -21.84 17.75
C GLN A 667 -17.49 -20.38 17.71
N TYR A 668 -16.75 -19.91 18.73
CA TYR A 668 -16.30 -18.52 18.81
C TYR A 668 -15.36 -18.11 17.67
N SER A 669 -14.67 -19.07 17.03
CA SER A 669 -13.91 -18.84 15.80
C SER A 669 -14.77 -18.40 14.61
N ILE A 670 -16.03 -18.82 14.54
CA ILE A 670 -16.98 -18.44 13.47
C ILE A 670 -17.45 -17.01 13.75
N ASN A 671 -17.53 -16.17 12.72
CA ASN A 671 -17.96 -14.78 12.84
C ASN A 671 -19.48 -14.69 12.78
N ALA A 672 -20.14 -14.40 13.91
CA ALA A 672 -21.60 -14.27 13.96
C ALA A 672 -22.12 -12.90 13.46
N ASN A 673 -21.21 -11.94 13.23
CA ASN A 673 -21.49 -10.63 12.61
C ASN A 673 -22.77 -9.92 13.13
N PRO A 674 -22.99 -9.76 14.45
CA PRO A 674 -24.24 -9.21 14.97
C PRO A 674 -24.43 -7.73 14.64
N ALA A 675 -25.55 -7.36 14.03
CA ALA A 675 -25.91 -5.98 13.71
C ALA A 675 -27.20 -5.58 14.45
N VAL A 676 -27.27 -4.34 14.97
CA VAL A 676 -28.41 -3.87 15.78
C VAL A 676 -29.04 -2.61 15.19
N THR A 677 -30.36 -2.50 15.35
CA THR A 677 -31.10 -1.26 15.06
C THR A 677 -32.29 -1.05 15.98
N TRP A 678 -32.65 0.21 16.16
CA TRP A 678 -33.93 0.67 16.70
C TRP A 678 -34.96 0.94 15.61
N GLY A 679 -36.19 1.12 16.04
CA GLY A 679 -37.33 1.62 15.29
C GLY A 679 -38.41 2.11 16.26
N TYR A 680 -39.56 2.53 15.70
CA TYR A 680 -40.64 3.19 16.44
C TYR A 680 -41.07 2.50 17.76
N LEU A 681 -41.35 3.31 18.78
CA LEU A 681 -41.75 2.91 20.13
C LEU A 681 -40.71 2.05 20.90
N ARG A 682 -39.41 2.38 20.78
CA ARG A 682 -38.30 1.75 21.52
C ARG A 682 -38.18 0.24 21.26
N GLN A 683 -38.57 -0.19 20.06
CA GLN A 683 -38.42 -1.58 19.62
C GLN A 683 -37.13 -1.72 18.83
N GLY A 684 -36.36 -2.76 19.12
CA GLY A 684 -35.10 -3.01 18.45
C GLY A 684 -35.01 -4.44 17.96
N ILE A 685 -34.24 -4.63 16.88
CA ILE A 685 -33.83 -5.94 16.43
C ILE A 685 -32.31 -6.04 16.43
N ALA A 686 -31.80 -7.23 16.74
CA ALA A 686 -30.40 -7.58 16.53
C ALA A 686 -30.35 -8.81 15.63
N ALA A 687 -29.89 -8.65 14.39
CA ALA A 687 -29.66 -9.73 13.46
C ALA A 687 -28.24 -10.29 13.62
N TYR A 688 -28.05 -11.58 13.37
CA TYR A 688 -26.76 -12.26 13.47
C TYR A 688 -26.77 -13.54 12.63
N GLN A 689 -25.60 -13.94 12.14
CA GLN A 689 -25.39 -15.25 11.52
C GLN A 689 -25.31 -16.31 12.61
N ASN A 690 -26.07 -17.40 12.48
CA ASN A 690 -25.99 -18.56 13.37
C ASN A 690 -25.17 -19.67 12.70
N GLY A 691 -24.12 -20.14 13.36
CA GLY A 691 -23.28 -21.27 12.90
C GLY A 691 -23.51 -22.56 13.70
N THR A 692 -24.73 -22.77 14.21
CA THR A 692 -25.12 -24.01 14.91
C THR A 692 -25.66 -25.02 13.90
N GLU A 693 -25.16 -26.26 13.96
CA GLU A 693 -25.52 -27.33 13.01
C GLU A 693 -27.03 -27.59 12.93
N GLY A 694 -27.60 -27.56 11.72
CA GLY A 694 -29.03 -27.71 11.45
C GLY A 694 -29.88 -26.49 11.86
N GLN A 695 -29.24 -25.33 12.07
CA GLN A 695 -29.83 -24.07 12.52
C GLN A 695 -29.18 -22.84 11.85
N GLU A 696 -28.52 -23.05 10.72
CA GLU A 696 -27.68 -22.07 10.03
C GLU A 696 -28.49 -20.95 9.35
N GLY A 697 -27.81 -19.85 9.02
CA GLY A 697 -28.38 -18.66 8.37
C GLY A 697 -28.57 -17.46 9.29
N ILE A 698 -29.24 -16.41 8.79
CA ILE A 698 -29.45 -15.19 9.57
C ILE A 698 -30.66 -15.37 10.49
N LYS A 699 -30.49 -15.04 11.77
CA LYS A 699 -31.56 -14.95 12.76
C LYS A 699 -31.61 -13.56 13.34
N PHE A 700 -32.72 -13.19 13.96
CA PHE A 700 -32.78 -11.99 14.79
C PHE A 700 -33.48 -12.21 16.13
N ALA A 701 -33.06 -11.42 17.12
CA ALA A 701 -33.77 -11.24 18.38
C ALA A 701 -34.53 -9.90 18.33
N HIS A 702 -35.82 -9.91 18.63
CA HIS A 702 -36.66 -8.71 18.76
C HIS A 702 -36.80 -8.34 20.26
N PHE A 703 -36.68 -7.06 20.60
CA PHE A 703 -36.72 -6.60 21.98
C PHE A 703 -37.33 -5.20 22.13
N THR A 704 -37.63 -4.81 23.36
CA THR A 704 -38.11 -3.47 23.72
C THR A 704 -37.46 -3.02 25.02
N ILE A 705 -37.08 -1.73 25.10
CA ILE A 705 -36.55 -1.10 26.31
C ILE A 705 -37.59 -0.17 26.94
N SER A 706 -37.75 -0.25 28.26
CA SER A 706 -38.65 0.62 29.02
C SER A 706 -38.13 2.06 29.20
N GLU A 707 -39.02 2.98 29.54
CA GLU A 707 -38.68 4.40 29.73
C GLU A 707 -38.12 4.72 31.13
N GLN A 708 -38.21 3.78 32.07
CA GLN A 708 -37.79 3.98 33.46
C GLN A 708 -36.27 3.87 33.60
N VAL A 709 -35.72 4.47 34.66
CA VAL A 709 -34.30 4.34 35.04
C VAL A 709 -34.25 3.65 36.41
N PRO A 710 -33.53 2.51 36.57
CA PRO A 710 -32.80 1.79 35.54
C PRO A 710 -33.73 1.18 34.48
N CYS A 711 -33.24 1.10 33.24
CA CYS A 711 -34.00 0.58 32.12
C CYS A 711 -34.21 -0.94 32.25
N SER A 712 -35.33 -1.45 31.72
CA SER A 712 -35.61 -2.89 31.62
C SER A 712 -35.76 -3.32 30.18
N LEU A 713 -35.17 -4.46 29.82
CA LEU A 713 -35.25 -5.06 28.49
C LEU A 713 -36.24 -6.23 28.50
N THR A 714 -37.20 -6.21 27.58
CA THR A 714 -38.07 -7.36 27.27
C THR A 714 -37.66 -7.92 25.92
N ILE A 715 -37.27 -9.19 25.87
CA ILE A 715 -37.05 -9.93 24.62
C ILE A 715 -38.38 -10.58 24.22
N HIS A 716 -38.78 -10.44 22.96
CA HIS A 716 -39.98 -11.05 22.39
C HIS A 716 -39.57 -12.24 21.53
N THR A 717 -40.00 -13.44 21.93
CA THR A 717 -39.60 -14.71 21.32
C THR A 717 -40.70 -15.26 20.40
N HIS A 718 -40.32 -15.94 19.31
CA HIS A 718 -41.29 -16.57 18.41
C HIS A 718 -41.61 -18.02 18.74
N ASP A 719 -40.59 -18.75 19.20
CA ASP A 719 -40.54 -20.19 19.40
C ASP A 719 -39.94 -20.56 20.76
N ASP A 720 -39.87 -21.86 21.06
CA ASP A 720 -39.29 -22.41 22.30
C ASP A 720 -37.77 -22.19 22.43
N LEU A 721 -37.10 -21.74 21.37
CA LEU A 721 -35.66 -21.48 21.32
C LEU A 721 -35.29 -20.00 21.49
N GLY A 722 -36.21 -19.08 21.15
CA GLY A 722 -36.11 -17.66 21.48
C GLY A 722 -35.98 -16.69 20.29
N TYR A 723 -36.06 -17.13 19.04
CA TYR A 723 -35.60 -16.35 17.88
C TYR A 723 -36.54 -16.37 16.67
N TYR A 724 -36.32 -15.41 15.76
CA TYR A 724 -36.95 -15.40 14.45
C TYR A 724 -35.89 -15.72 13.38
N PRO A 725 -36.10 -16.72 12.51
CA PRO A 725 -35.26 -16.91 11.32
C PRO A 725 -35.56 -15.82 10.28
N VAL A 726 -34.56 -15.40 9.52
CA VAL A 726 -34.77 -14.67 8.27
C VAL A 726 -35.12 -15.71 7.20
N ILE A 727 -36.30 -15.56 6.57
CA ILE A 727 -36.71 -16.45 5.48
C ILE A 727 -35.76 -16.33 4.29
N GLU A 728 -35.60 -17.40 3.52
CA GLU A 728 -34.74 -17.45 2.33
C GLU A 728 -33.24 -17.25 2.62
N THR A 729 -32.78 -17.52 3.86
CA THR A 729 -31.34 -17.60 4.22
C THR A 729 -30.86 -19.05 4.32
N SER A 730 -29.55 -19.23 4.19
CA SER A 730 -28.84 -20.51 4.20
C SER A 730 -27.56 -20.45 5.05
N GLU A 731 -26.81 -21.55 5.15
CA GLU A 731 -25.47 -21.59 5.77
C GLU A 731 -24.46 -20.60 5.14
N TYR A 732 -24.72 -20.12 3.92
CA TYR A 732 -23.90 -19.15 3.18
C TYR A 732 -24.36 -17.69 3.32
N SER A 733 -25.41 -17.41 4.10
CA SER A 733 -25.84 -16.05 4.41
C SER A 733 -24.93 -15.42 5.48
N VAL A 734 -24.22 -14.34 5.13
CA VAL A 734 -23.21 -13.68 5.97
C VAL A 734 -23.44 -12.16 6.08
N THR A 735 -22.65 -11.52 6.94
CA THR A 735 -22.57 -10.05 7.14
C THR A 735 -23.92 -9.32 7.12
N PRO A 736 -24.85 -9.63 8.05
CA PRO A 736 -26.13 -8.94 8.08
C PRO A 736 -25.96 -7.46 8.44
N SER A 737 -26.70 -6.59 7.77
CA SER A 737 -26.92 -5.19 8.12
C SER A 737 -28.39 -4.98 8.46
N VAL A 738 -28.69 -4.08 9.40
CA VAL A 738 -30.06 -3.76 9.82
C VAL A 738 -30.29 -2.27 10.01
N TYR A 739 -31.49 -1.82 9.65
CA TYR A 739 -31.96 -0.47 9.92
C TYR A 739 -33.47 -0.46 10.17
N GLY A 740 -33.98 0.37 11.08
CA GLY A 740 -35.41 0.51 11.37
C GLY A 740 -35.92 1.94 11.22
N ASP A 741 -37.22 2.04 10.95
CA ASP A 741 -37.93 3.32 10.84
C ASP A 741 -38.46 3.79 12.20
N ASP A 742 -37.97 4.96 12.62
CA ASP A 742 -38.41 5.67 13.82
C ASP A 742 -39.66 6.54 13.61
N ASN A 743 -40.09 6.79 12.35
CA ASN A 743 -41.14 7.77 12.03
C ASN A 743 -42.58 7.23 12.05
N GLY A 744 -42.82 6.08 12.68
CA GLY A 744 -44.16 5.60 13.03
C GLY A 744 -44.57 4.27 12.41
N GLY A 745 -43.84 3.75 11.41
CA GLY A 745 -44.21 2.52 10.71
C GLY A 745 -43.94 1.23 11.47
N GLY A 746 -42.98 1.24 12.42
CA GLY A 746 -42.52 0.01 13.10
C GLY A 746 -41.97 -1.03 12.11
N GLN A 747 -41.28 -0.55 11.08
CA GLN A 747 -40.69 -1.39 10.02
C GLN A 747 -39.18 -1.45 10.18
N PHE A 748 -38.60 -2.59 9.85
CA PHE A 748 -37.17 -2.81 9.81
C PHE A 748 -36.80 -3.40 8.44
N ALA A 749 -35.59 -3.10 7.98
CA ALA A 749 -34.97 -3.78 6.85
C ALA A 749 -33.75 -4.57 7.34
N VAL A 750 -33.60 -5.78 6.82
CA VAL A 750 -32.43 -6.64 7.02
C VAL A 750 -31.83 -6.92 5.65
N ALA A 751 -30.54 -6.65 5.47
CA ALA A 751 -29.79 -7.03 4.29
C ALA A 751 -28.67 -8.00 4.66
N TRP A 752 -28.26 -8.86 3.74
CA TRP A 752 -27.17 -9.81 3.93
C TRP A 752 -26.48 -10.11 2.60
N GLU A 753 -25.27 -10.65 2.68
CA GLU A 753 -24.56 -11.25 1.56
C GLU A 753 -24.88 -12.75 1.53
N GLU A 754 -25.33 -13.26 0.39
CA GLU A 754 -25.53 -14.69 0.13
C GLU A 754 -24.38 -15.18 -0.75
N ILE A 755 -23.47 -15.98 -0.20
CA ILE A 755 -22.35 -16.55 -0.97
C ILE A 755 -22.86 -17.75 -1.78
N ASP A 756 -22.45 -17.87 -3.04
CA ASP A 756 -22.84 -19.02 -3.86
C ASP A 756 -22.21 -20.32 -3.31
N LYS A 757 -23.07 -21.31 -3.05
CA LYS A 757 -22.70 -22.62 -2.49
C LYS A 757 -21.68 -23.40 -3.34
N SER A 758 -21.68 -23.18 -4.65
CA SER A 758 -20.79 -23.84 -5.62
C SER A 758 -19.49 -23.06 -5.85
N ASN A 759 -19.50 -21.73 -5.69
CA ASN A 759 -18.31 -20.91 -5.88
C ASN A 759 -18.29 -19.63 -5.01
N ALA A 760 -17.38 -19.58 -4.03
CA ALA A 760 -17.24 -18.45 -3.11
C ALA A 760 -16.66 -17.14 -3.74
N GLU A 761 -16.39 -17.14 -5.04
CA GLU A 761 -16.14 -15.91 -5.82
C GLU A 761 -17.43 -15.26 -6.36
N TYR A 762 -18.59 -15.85 -6.09
CA TYR A 762 -19.89 -15.31 -6.45
C TYR A 762 -20.69 -15.04 -5.18
N SER A 763 -21.27 -13.85 -5.06
CA SER A 763 -22.17 -13.52 -3.95
C SER A 763 -23.13 -12.41 -4.32
N ASP A 764 -24.35 -12.49 -3.77
CA ASP A 764 -25.44 -11.55 -4.01
C ASP A 764 -25.86 -10.85 -2.71
N ILE A 765 -26.26 -9.58 -2.81
CA ILE A 765 -26.88 -8.83 -1.73
C ILE A 765 -28.39 -9.01 -1.77
N TYR A 766 -28.94 -9.53 -0.70
CA TYR A 766 -30.36 -9.64 -0.46
C TYR A 766 -30.83 -8.59 0.54
N CYS A 767 -32.09 -8.16 0.42
CA CYS A 767 -32.76 -7.25 1.35
C CYS A 767 -34.19 -7.72 1.61
N MET A 768 -34.61 -7.70 2.88
CA MET A 768 -35.94 -8.09 3.32
C MET A 768 -36.54 -7.05 4.27
N PHE A 769 -37.81 -6.72 4.06
CA PHE A 769 -38.57 -5.88 4.98
C PHE A 769 -39.35 -6.71 6.01
N LEU A 770 -39.28 -6.25 7.25
CA LEU A 770 -39.98 -6.74 8.43
C LEU A 770 -40.95 -5.66 8.93
N LYS A 771 -42.17 -6.04 9.26
CA LYS A 771 -43.17 -5.13 9.84
C LYS A 771 -43.63 -5.63 11.21
N ARG A 772 -43.79 -4.71 12.17
CA ARG A 772 -44.35 -5.00 13.49
C ARG A 772 -45.87 -5.19 13.42
N GLY A 773 -46.35 -6.31 13.96
CA GLY A 773 -47.76 -6.57 14.22
C GLY A 773 -48.25 -5.98 15.56
N SER A 774 -49.57 -5.98 15.75
CA SER A 774 -50.24 -5.41 16.93
C SER A 774 -49.84 -6.06 18.26
N ASN A 775 -49.37 -7.31 18.26
CA ASN A 775 -49.03 -8.08 19.46
C ASN A 775 -47.50 -8.14 19.73
N ASN A 776 -46.71 -7.18 19.21
CA ASN A 776 -45.24 -7.20 19.21
C ASN A 776 -44.61 -8.40 18.46
N THR A 777 -45.40 -9.07 17.63
CA THR A 777 -44.90 -10.03 16.64
C THR A 777 -44.25 -9.29 15.47
N ILE A 778 -43.31 -9.93 14.79
CA ILE A 778 -42.76 -9.44 13.52
C ILE A 778 -43.35 -10.28 12.38
N THR A 779 -43.76 -9.63 11.30
CA THR A 779 -44.25 -10.24 10.05
C THR A 779 -43.29 -9.93 8.91
N PHE A 780 -42.89 -10.95 8.16
CA PHE A 780 -42.12 -10.82 6.92
C PHE A 780 -43.00 -10.22 5.82
N HIS A 781 -42.43 -9.36 4.98
CA HIS A 781 -43.16 -8.74 3.87
C HIS A 781 -42.70 -9.25 2.51
N LYS A 782 -41.46 -8.94 2.11
CA LYS A 782 -40.89 -9.33 0.81
C LYS A 782 -39.36 -9.33 0.88
N VAL A 783 -38.77 -10.32 0.21
CA VAL A 783 -37.33 -10.43 -0.06
C VAL A 783 -37.04 -9.90 -1.47
N PHE A 784 -35.88 -9.27 -1.64
CA PHE A 784 -35.36 -8.74 -2.89
C PHE A 784 -33.89 -9.16 -3.04
N ASN A 785 -33.51 -9.73 -4.17
CA ASN A 785 -32.11 -9.76 -4.58
C ASN A 785 -31.80 -8.40 -5.25
N VAL A 786 -30.81 -7.69 -4.71
CA VAL A 786 -30.52 -6.28 -4.99
C VAL A 786 -29.36 -6.11 -5.99
N SER A 787 -28.41 -7.05 -5.96
CA SER A 787 -27.24 -7.13 -6.86
C SER A 787 -27.50 -7.92 -8.15
N ALA A 788 -28.58 -8.69 -8.23
CA ALA A 788 -28.97 -9.41 -9.44
C ALA A 788 -28.99 -8.49 -10.67
N GLY A 789 -28.18 -8.85 -11.68
CA GLY A 789 -28.07 -8.11 -12.94
C GLY A 789 -27.37 -6.75 -12.81
N ARG A 790 -26.53 -6.53 -11.79
CA ARG A 790 -25.75 -5.29 -11.63
C ARG A 790 -24.32 -5.35 -12.17
N GLY A 791 -23.89 -6.48 -12.73
CA GLY A 791 -22.62 -6.58 -13.48
C GLY A 791 -21.38 -6.82 -12.64
N TYR A 792 -21.55 -7.22 -11.38
CA TYR A 792 -20.48 -7.61 -10.44
C TYR A 792 -20.77 -9.03 -9.92
N THR A 793 -19.77 -9.91 -9.97
CA THR A 793 -19.92 -11.33 -9.61
C THR A 793 -19.95 -11.52 -8.10
N LYS A 794 -19.14 -10.76 -7.37
CA LYS A 794 -19.04 -10.81 -5.91
C LYS A 794 -19.51 -9.51 -5.30
N ASN A 795 -20.49 -9.57 -4.41
CA ASN A 795 -21.13 -8.42 -3.81
C ASN A 795 -21.14 -8.59 -2.29
N SER A 796 -20.38 -7.75 -1.58
CA SER A 796 -20.05 -7.98 -0.16
C SER A 796 -20.26 -6.76 0.72
N ASN A 797 -20.32 -7.00 2.03
CA ASN A 797 -20.43 -5.97 3.08
C ASN A 797 -21.59 -4.97 2.84
N PRO A 798 -22.86 -5.42 2.73
CA PRO A 798 -23.99 -4.51 2.54
C PRO A 798 -24.17 -3.60 3.76
N SER A 799 -24.32 -2.30 3.52
CA SER A 799 -24.73 -1.28 4.50
C SER A 799 -26.05 -0.67 4.04
N LEU A 800 -27.01 -0.47 4.96
CA LEU A 800 -28.38 -0.06 4.59
C LEU A 800 -28.95 1.05 5.48
N VAL A 801 -29.85 1.86 4.91
CA VAL A 801 -30.73 2.79 5.65
C VAL A 801 -32.18 2.66 5.21
N THR A 802 -33.12 2.99 6.09
CA THR A 802 -34.53 3.24 5.70
C THR A 802 -34.78 4.71 5.45
N VAL A 803 -35.51 5.04 4.39
CA VAL A 803 -35.93 6.39 4.04
C VAL A 803 -37.46 6.47 4.09
N TYR A 804 -37.97 7.40 4.90
CA TYR A 804 -39.39 7.66 4.99
C TYR A 804 -39.92 8.28 3.68
N ILE A 805 -40.99 7.71 3.14
CA ILE A 805 -41.79 8.35 2.09
C ILE A 805 -43.11 8.81 2.70
N ASN A 806 -43.70 9.89 2.15
CA ASN A 806 -44.90 10.53 2.69
C ASN A 806 -46.20 9.72 2.47
N GLN A 807 -46.17 8.42 2.75
CA GLN A 807 -47.31 7.52 2.81
C GLN A 807 -47.24 6.71 4.12
N PRO A 808 -48.29 6.75 4.97
CA PRO A 808 -48.39 5.83 6.09
C PRO A 808 -48.24 4.39 5.59
N ASP A 809 -47.54 3.55 6.37
CA ASP A 809 -47.27 2.14 6.07
C ASP A 809 -46.25 1.81 4.97
N SER A 810 -45.59 2.78 4.32
CA SER A 810 -44.59 2.50 3.28
C SER A 810 -43.20 3.07 3.63
N VAL A 811 -42.21 2.19 3.77
CA VAL A 811 -40.80 2.53 4.03
C VAL A 811 -39.94 1.96 2.90
N ARG A 812 -39.12 2.81 2.27
CA ARG A 812 -38.15 2.36 1.27
C ARG A 812 -36.80 2.14 1.93
N ALA A 813 -36.05 1.13 1.51
CA ALA A 813 -34.65 0.98 1.90
C ALA A 813 -33.72 1.61 0.85
N ARG A 814 -32.48 1.86 1.24
CA ARG A 814 -31.35 2.17 0.35
C ARG A 814 -30.17 1.32 0.82
N LEU A 815 -29.46 0.73 -0.13
CA LEU A 815 -28.31 -0.13 0.15
C LEU A 815 -27.08 0.39 -0.58
N SER A 816 -25.94 0.27 0.09
CA SER A 816 -24.61 0.34 -0.52
C SER A 816 -23.84 -0.93 -0.19
N TRP A 817 -22.98 -1.41 -1.10
CA TRP A 817 -22.15 -2.60 -0.89
C TRP A 817 -20.88 -2.51 -1.74
N VAL A 818 -19.87 -3.34 -1.45
CA VAL A 818 -18.69 -3.46 -2.30
C VAL A 818 -18.97 -4.48 -3.38
N GLY A 819 -19.12 -4.02 -4.62
CA GLY A 819 -19.19 -4.88 -5.81
C GLY A 819 -17.79 -5.11 -6.35
N SER A 820 -17.47 -6.36 -6.72
CA SER A 820 -16.23 -6.70 -7.40
C SER A 820 -16.44 -7.67 -8.55
N ARG A 821 -15.61 -7.52 -9.58
CA ARG A 821 -15.63 -8.35 -10.79
C ARG A 821 -14.23 -8.46 -11.37
N GLU A 822 -14.00 -9.55 -12.09
CA GLU A 822 -12.80 -9.70 -12.90
C GLU A 822 -12.79 -8.70 -14.08
N ILE A 823 -11.63 -8.10 -14.29
CA ILE A 823 -11.28 -7.30 -15.46
C ILE A 823 -9.94 -7.80 -16.02
N VAL A 824 -9.83 -7.88 -17.34
CA VAL A 824 -8.56 -8.20 -18.00
C VAL A 824 -7.77 -6.90 -18.09
N SER A 825 -6.58 -6.89 -17.50
CA SER A 825 -5.63 -5.78 -17.66
C SER A 825 -5.01 -5.84 -19.06
N GLU A 826 -4.83 -4.69 -19.70
CA GLU A 826 -4.13 -4.64 -20.99
C GLU A 826 -2.63 -4.92 -20.78
N GLU A 827 -2.21 -6.15 -21.08
CA GLU A 827 -0.82 -6.47 -21.41
C GLU A 827 -0.78 -7.56 -22.49
N GLU A 828 -0.42 -7.15 -23.72
CA GLU A 828 0.05 -7.90 -24.89
C GLU A 828 -0.70 -9.13 -25.47
N SER A 829 -1.60 -9.79 -24.76
CA SER A 829 -1.85 -11.23 -24.98
C SER A 829 -2.52 -11.62 -26.30
N PHE A 830 -3.43 -10.81 -26.85
CA PHE A 830 -4.33 -11.22 -27.95
C PHE A 830 -3.87 -10.91 -29.38
N GLU A 831 -3.07 -9.85 -29.62
CA GLU A 831 -2.60 -9.55 -30.99
C GLU A 831 -1.49 -10.50 -31.47
N LYS A 832 -0.68 -11.03 -30.54
CA LYS A 832 0.40 -11.99 -30.83
C LYS A 832 -0.02 -13.47 -30.68
N GLY A 833 -1.19 -13.75 -30.09
CA GLY A 833 -1.77 -15.10 -29.99
C GLY A 833 -1.02 -16.06 -29.06
N THR A 834 -0.25 -15.54 -28.08
CA THR A 834 0.62 -16.34 -27.20
C THR A 834 0.62 -15.91 -25.73
N GLY A 835 -0.11 -14.89 -25.31
CA GLY A 835 -0.08 -14.41 -23.93
C GLY A 835 -0.99 -15.16 -22.96
N THR A 836 -0.59 -15.21 -21.70
CA THR A 836 -1.45 -15.59 -20.56
C THR A 836 -2.32 -14.42 -20.13
N GLU A 837 -3.58 -14.67 -19.79
CA GLU A 837 -4.49 -13.65 -19.26
C GLU A 837 -4.10 -13.26 -17.82
N THR A 838 -3.68 -12.02 -17.61
CA THR A 838 -3.55 -11.45 -16.26
C THR A 838 -4.92 -10.93 -15.80
N VAL A 839 -5.65 -11.79 -15.09
CA VAL A 839 -6.90 -11.42 -14.42
C VAL A 839 -6.60 -10.47 -13.27
N THR A 840 -7.20 -9.29 -13.32
CA THR A 840 -7.23 -8.30 -12.24
C THR A 840 -8.68 -8.15 -11.77
N TYR A 841 -8.93 -7.51 -10.63
CA TYR A 841 -10.29 -7.29 -10.11
C TYR A 841 -10.56 -5.79 -10.00
N GLU A 842 -11.77 -5.38 -10.37
CA GLU A 842 -12.28 -4.02 -10.19
C GLU A 842 -13.19 -4.00 -8.96
N TYR A 843 -12.88 -3.17 -7.95
CA TYR A 843 -13.68 -2.99 -6.73
C TYR A 843 -14.37 -1.62 -6.71
N ARG A 844 -15.69 -1.59 -6.53
CA ARG A 844 -16.53 -0.37 -6.56
C ARG A 844 -17.53 -0.33 -5.41
N THR A 845 -17.91 0.88 -5.00
CA THR A 845 -19.10 1.10 -4.16
C THR A 845 -20.33 1.07 -5.05
N MET A 846 -21.15 0.04 -4.88
CA MET A 846 -22.43 -0.11 -5.52
C MET A 846 -23.51 0.54 -4.66
N PHE A 847 -24.50 1.18 -5.28
CA PHE A 847 -25.65 1.75 -4.58
C PHE A 847 -26.95 1.53 -5.34
N ALA A 848 -27.98 1.01 -4.65
CA ALA A 848 -29.29 0.75 -5.25
C ALA A 848 -30.46 0.89 -4.25
N ASP A 849 -31.66 0.98 -4.82
CA ASP A 849 -32.93 0.81 -4.13
C ASP A 849 -33.44 -0.62 -4.40
N PRO A 850 -33.68 -1.45 -3.37
CA PRO A 850 -34.14 -2.84 -3.57
C PRO A 850 -35.50 -2.92 -4.27
N GLU A 851 -36.33 -1.87 -4.22
CA GLU A 851 -37.61 -1.82 -4.93
C GLU A 851 -37.49 -1.31 -6.37
N ASN A 852 -36.34 -0.74 -6.78
CA ASN A 852 -36.10 -0.25 -8.14
C ASN A 852 -34.90 -0.95 -8.79
N THR A 853 -35.19 -2.05 -9.50
CA THR A 853 -34.18 -2.83 -10.23
C THR A 853 -33.67 -2.13 -11.50
N ALA A 854 -34.24 -1.00 -11.95
CA ALA A 854 -33.76 -0.31 -13.13
C ALA A 854 -32.49 0.52 -12.88
N ASN A 855 -32.37 1.11 -11.69
CA ASN A 855 -31.33 2.11 -11.40
C ASN A 855 -30.27 1.61 -10.42
N THR A 856 -29.01 1.93 -10.69
CA THR A 856 -27.87 1.71 -9.80
C THR A 856 -26.82 2.79 -10.07
N TRP A 857 -26.11 3.18 -9.01
CA TRP A 857 -25.01 4.11 -9.07
C TRP A 857 -23.74 3.38 -8.64
N VAL A 858 -22.65 3.66 -9.33
CA VAL A 858 -21.35 3.03 -9.09
C VAL A 858 -20.32 4.12 -8.85
N PHE A 859 -19.73 4.09 -7.65
CA PHE A 859 -18.82 5.11 -7.15
C PHE A 859 -17.47 4.53 -6.71
N GLY A 860 -16.44 5.36 -6.81
CA GLY A 860 -15.11 5.11 -6.28
C GLY A 860 -14.28 4.09 -7.04
N ASN A 861 -12.99 3.94 -6.73
CA ASN A 861 -12.03 3.02 -7.36
C ASN A 861 -11.23 2.24 -6.30
N GLU A 862 -10.82 1.00 -6.59
CA GLU A 862 -10.18 0.07 -5.62
C GLU A 862 -10.81 0.14 -4.22
N VAL A 863 -12.14 -0.01 -4.18
CA VAL A 863 -12.91 0.21 -2.94
C VAL A 863 -12.67 -0.89 -1.91
N ASP A 864 -12.03 -0.54 -0.79
CA ASP A 864 -11.82 -1.44 0.35
C ASP A 864 -13.09 -1.65 1.20
N GLY A 865 -13.97 -0.65 1.28
CA GLY A 865 -15.15 -0.69 2.13
C GLY A 865 -16.12 0.45 1.89
N THR A 866 -17.40 0.22 2.20
CA THR A 866 -18.47 1.23 2.10
C THR A 866 -19.39 1.22 3.32
N ASN A 867 -19.89 2.39 3.71
CA ASN A 867 -20.82 2.57 4.80
C ASN A 867 -21.75 3.77 4.53
N MET A 868 -23.02 3.65 4.92
CA MET A 868 -24.01 4.72 4.71
C MET A 868 -24.85 5.02 5.96
N ASN A 869 -25.32 6.26 6.07
CA ASN A 869 -26.14 6.68 7.21
C ASN A 869 -27.06 7.89 6.88
N ILE A 870 -28.11 8.10 7.66
CA ILE A 870 -29.17 9.08 7.36
C ILE A 870 -28.80 10.54 7.73
N THR A 871 -29.40 11.47 6.98
CA THR A 871 -29.55 12.87 7.41
C THR A 871 -30.98 13.11 7.89
N VAL A 872 -31.14 13.83 9.01
CA VAL A 872 -32.41 14.27 9.57
C VAL A 872 -32.42 15.80 9.72
N ASN A 873 -33.60 16.41 9.68
CA ASN A 873 -33.77 17.80 10.11
C ASN A 873 -33.90 17.87 11.64
N GLY A 874 -33.91 19.09 12.21
CA GLY A 874 -34.01 19.33 13.66
C GLY A 874 -35.32 18.89 14.35
N SER A 875 -36.15 18.10 13.67
CA SER A 875 -37.36 17.43 14.17
C SER A 875 -37.37 15.92 13.84
N TYR A 876 -36.19 15.32 13.60
CA TYR A 876 -35.95 13.89 13.32
C TYR A 876 -36.55 13.31 12.03
N GLN A 877 -37.16 14.14 11.20
CA GLN A 877 -37.59 13.72 9.87
C GLN A 877 -36.37 13.46 8.98
N VAL A 878 -36.28 12.23 8.45
CA VAL A 878 -35.27 11.85 7.46
C VAL A 878 -35.43 12.74 6.23
N ASN A 879 -34.35 13.41 5.85
CA ASN A 879 -34.33 14.38 4.75
C ASN A 879 -33.27 14.05 3.69
N GLY A 880 -32.71 12.83 3.75
CA GLY A 880 -31.62 12.36 2.89
C GLY A 880 -30.72 11.36 3.60
N TYR A 881 -29.58 11.07 3.00
CA TYR A 881 -28.55 10.14 3.49
C TYR A 881 -27.19 10.54 2.90
N ILE A 882 -26.11 10.03 3.50
CA ILE A 882 -24.75 10.08 2.96
C ILE A 882 -24.26 8.65 2.77
N ILE A 883 -23.58 8.39 1.65
CA ILE A 883 -22.80 7.17 1.40
C ILE A 883 -21.33 7.56 1.49
N SER A 884 -20.52 6.73 2.13
CA SER A 884 -19.07 6.92 2.28
C SER A 884 -18.32 5.65 1.91
N TRP A 885 -17.13 5.79 1.34
CA TRP A 885 -16.29 4.66 0.95
C TRP A 885 -14.81 4.99 1.07
N SER A 886 -14.01 3.95 1.26
CA SER A 886 -12.55 3.95 1.26
C SER A 886 -12.01 3.44 -0.08
N GLU A 887 -10.81 3.88 -0.46
CA GLU A 887 -10.16 3.56 -1.73
C GLU A 887 -8.66 3.34 -1.56
N ASP A 888 -8.06 2.60 -2.50
CA ASP A 888 -6.61 2.45 -2.67
C ASP A 888 -5.91 2.04 -1.36
N GLY A 889 -6.35 0.94 -0.75
CA GLY A 889 -5.83 0.41 0.53
C GLY A 889 -6.24 1.25 1.75
N GLY A 890 -7.30 2.04 1.61
CA GLY A 890 -7.73 3.05 2.56
C GLY A 890 -6.86 4.32 2.57
N SER A 891 -6.13 4.62 1.50
CA SER A 891 -5.37 5.87 1.41
C SER A 891 -6.29 7.10 1.36
N ALA A 892 -7.44 6.99 0.69
CA ALA A 892 -8.48 8.00 0.60
C ALA A 892 -9.82 7.51 1.16
N VAL A 893 -10.60 8.43 1.71
CA VAL A 893 -12.00 8.21 2.09
C VAL A 893 -12.86 9.32 1.49
N LYS A 894 -13.89 8.94 0.74
CA LYS A 894 -14.78 9.83 -0.01
C LYS A 894 -16.23 9.63 0.45
N CYS A 895 -17.10 10.62 0.19
CA CYS A 895 -18.53 10.51 0.43
C CYS A 895 -19.36 11.29 -0.57
N ILE A 896 -20.62 10.87 -0.77
CA ILE A 896 -21.62 11.55 -1.60
C ILE A 896 -22.95 11.64 -0.85
N ASN A 897 -23.71 12.70 -1.10
CA ASN A 897 -25.03 12.90 -0.50
C ASN A 897 -26.16 12.29 -1.35
N SER A 898 -27.37 12.24 -0.81
CA SER A 898 -28.56 11.68 -1.44
C SER A 898 -29.07 12.39 -2.71
N SER A 899 -28.39 13.42 -3.22
CA SER A 899 -28.60 13.88 -4.61
C SER A 899 -27.97 12.94 -5.63
N LEU A 900 -27.00 12.13 -5.21
CA LEU A 900 -26.20 11.22 -6.06
C LEU A 900 -25.50 11.92 -7.24
N ASN A 901 -25.45 13.25 -7.23
CA ASN A 901 -24.79 14.05 -8.23
C ASN A 901 -23.26 13.94 -8.04
N PRO A 902 -22.50 13.50 -9.05
CA PRO A 902 -21.04 13.28 -8.96
C PRO A 902 -20.28 14.53 -8.55
N ASN A 903 -20.72 15.71 -9.01
CA ASN A 903 -20.11 17.00 -8.69
C ASN A 903 -20.25 17.36 -7.18
N ASN A 904 -20.95 16.54 -6.39
CA ASN A 904 -21.08 16.62 -4.94
C ASN A 904 -20.26 15.54 -4.18
N ILE A 905 -19.40 14.77 -4.86
CA ILE A 905 -18.46 13.86 -4.19
C ILE A 905 -17.44 14.70 -3.40
N LYS A 906 -17.25 14.34 -2.14
CA LYS A 906 -16.33 15.03 -1.22
C LYS A 906 -15.27 14.09 -0.70
N ASN A 907 -14.01 14.49 -0.79
CA ASN A 907 -12.93 13.88 -0.03
C ASN A 907 -13.11 14.24 1.46
N MET A 908 -13.02 13.25 2.35
CA MET A 908 -13.23 13.42 3.79
C MET A 908 -11.97 13.90 4.53
N GLY A 909 -10.82 13.97 3.86
CA GLY A 909 -9.55 14.42 4.43
C GLY A 909 -8.96 13.45 5.47
N ILE A 910 -9.33 12.17 5.37
CA ILE A 910 -8.91 11.09 6.28
C ILE A 910 -8.59 9.82 5.50
N SER A 911 -7.78 8.96 6.11
CA SER A 911 -7.41 7.65 5.60
C SER A 911 -7.94 6.54 6.51
N GLY A 912 -8.16 5.35 5.95
CA GLY A 912 -8.44 4.11 6.66
C GLY A 912 -9.31 3.17 5.82
N LYS A 913 -8.90 1.90 5.70
CA LYS A 913 -9.62 0.90 4.88
C LYS A 913 -11.05 0.65 5.39
N ASP A 914 -11.24 0.67 6.71
CA ASP A 914 -12.54 0.47 7.34
C ASP A 914 -13.15 1.85 7.63
N VAL A 915 -14.14 2.26 6.83
CA VAL A 915 -14.86 3.53 6.96
C VAL A 915 -16.20 3.35 7.69
N GLN A 916 -16.55 4.33 8.53
CA GLN A 916 -17.86 4.47 9.16
C GLN A 916 -18.32 5.94 9.15
N ILE A 917 -19.63 6.17 9.06
CA ILE A 917 -20.23 7.50 9.10
C ILE A 917 -21.39 7.57 10.12
N ASN A 918 -21.37 8.58 10.99
CA ASN A 918 -22.43 8.75 11.99
C ASN A 918 -23.71 9.35 11.37
N ASN A 919 -24.87 8.94 11.89
CA ASN A 919 -26.17 9.57 11.63
C ASN A 919 -26.13 11.05 12.03
N SER A 920 -26.81 11.93 11.29
CA SER A 920 -26.89 13.34 11.70
C SER A 920 -27.82 13.54 12.91
N TYR A 921 -27.60 14.64 13.63
CA TYR A 921 -28.56 15.22 14.58
C TYR A 921 -29.27 16.46 14.00
N SER A 922 -28.57 17.25 13.18
CA SER A 922 -29.04 18.52 12.64
C SER A 922 -28.53 18.73 11.20
N GLY A 923 -28.71 17.73 10.33
CA GLY A 923 -28.18 17.71 8.97
C GLY A 923 -26.65 17.50 8.90
N THR A 924 -26.09 17.68 7.69
CA THR A 924 -24.71 17.29 7.35
C THR A 924 -23.60 18.00 8.14
N SER A 925 -23.90 19.09 8.83
CA SER A 925 -22.99 19.77 9.77
C SER A 925 -22.74 19.00 11.07
N SER A 926 -23.54 17.97 11.33
CA SER A 926 -23.41 17.07 12.49
C SER A 926 -22.93 15.67 12.12
N MET A 927 -22.59 15.43 10.84
CA MET A 927 -22.04 14.16 10.35
C MET A 927 -20.54 14.26 10.14
N PHE A 928 -19.86 13.18 10.49
CA PHE A 928 -18.41 12.99 10.44
C PHE A 928 -18.14 11.58 9.90
N GLY A 929 -17.07 11.41 9.15
CA GLY A 929 -16.50 10.12 8.82
C GLY A 929 -15.45 9.70 9.84
N LEU A 930 -15.26 8.40 10.01
CA LEU A 930 -14.24 7.80 10.84
C LEU A 930 -13.57 6.67 10.06
N GLY A 931 -12.28 6.82 9.77
CA GLY A 931 -11.45 5.82 9.09
C GLY A 931 -10.52 5.14 10.08
N PHE A 932 -10.41 3.81 10.01
CA PHE A 932 -9.46 3.05 10.83
C PHE A 932 -8.12 2.89 10.11
N GLN A 933 -7.07 3.42 10.73
CA GLN A 933 -5.73 3.50 10.18
C GLN A 933 -4.87 2.33 10.65
N THR A 934 -4.45 1.48 9.71
CA THR A 934 -3.58 0.33 9.97
C THR A 934 -2.08 0.47 9.63
N PRO A 935 -1.45 1.66 9.48
CA PRO A 935 -0.04 1.73 9.04
C PRO A 935 0.98 1.40 10.15
N SER A 936 0.61 1.52 11.43
CA SER A 936 1.49 1.16 12.56
C SER A 936 0.70 0.79 13.82
N LEU A 937 1.27 -0.10 14.63
CA LEU A 937 0.72 -0.51 15.92
C LEU A 937 1.12 0.48 17.03
N PRO A 938 0.22 0.84 17.97
CA PRO A 938 -1.22 0.56 17.96
C PRO A 938 -1.97 1.41 16.93
N TYR A 939 -2.82 0.73 16.16
CA TYR A 939 -3.68 1.30 15.12
C TYR A 939 -4.59 2.40 15.67
N SER A 940 -4.91 3.39 14.84
CA SER A 940 -5.62 4.62 15.25
C SER A 940 -6.87 4.88 14.41
N PHE A 941 -7.63 5.90 14.81
CA PHE A 941 -8.79 6.38 14.08
C PHE A 941 -8.56 7.81 13.61
N ALA A 942 -8.77 8.09 12.32
CA ALA A 942 -8.84 9.43 11.78
C ALA A 942 -10.32 9.85 11.66
N GLN A 943 -10.68 11.01 12.18
CA GLN A 943 -12.04 11.56 12.06
C GLN A 943 -12.02 12.77 11.13
N SER A 944 -12.98 12.85 10.21
CA SER A 944 -13.08 13.95 9.25
C SER A 944 -13.47 15.27 9.93
N ALA A 945 -13.38 16.38 9.19
CA ALA A 945 -14.18 17.56 9.48
C ALA A 945 -15.68 17.26 9.26
N ALA A 946 -16.57 18.15 9.72
CA ALA A 946 -18.00 18.01 9.49
C ALA A 946 -18.32 18.01 7.99
N ILE A 947 -19.22 17.13 7.52
CA ILE A 947 -19.45 16.91 6.08
C ILE A 947 -19.97 18.16 5.34
N SER A 948 -20.67 19.06 6.03
CA SER A 948 -21.04 20.37 5.47
C SER A 948 -19.83 21.26 5.15
N SER A 949 -18.73 21.13 5.90
CA SER A 949 -17.51 21.94 5.76
C SER A 949 -16.44 21.34 4.84
N LEU A 950 -16.60 20.09 4.42
CA LEU A 950 -15.72 19.47 3.42
C LEU A 950 -15.86 20.19 2.06
N GLY A 951 -14.72 20.55 1.48
CA GLY A 951 -14.64 21.08 0.11
C GLY A 951 -14.69 19.99 -0.95
N LEU A 952 -14.85 20.39 -2.21
CA LEU A 952 -14.62 19.52 -3.37
C LEU A 952 -13.12 19.51 -3.65
N ASN A 953 -12.42 18.52 -3.10
CA ASN A 953 -11.02 18.24 -3.42
C ASN A 953 -10.95 16.99 -4.29
N LYS A 954 -10.33 17.14 -5.46
CA LYS A 954 -10.20 16.15 -6.53
C LYS A 954 -8.97 15.26 -6.25
N GLU A 955 -9.05 13.96 -6.56
CA GLU A 955 -7.91 13.01 -6.77
C GLU A 955 -8.41 11.56 -7.02
N GLN A 956 -7.50 10.61 -7.29
CA GLN A 956 -7.31 10.00 -8.61
C GLN A 956 -7.79 8.53 -8.83
N ASN A 957 -7.46 8.00 -10.02
CA ASN A 957 -7.52 6.62 -10.53
C ASN A 957 -8.88 6.14 -11.09
N VAL A 958 -9.04 6.16 -12.43
CA VAL A 958 -10.17 5.51 -13.11
C VAL A 958 -9.86 5.05 -14.55
N LEU A 959 -10.30 3.84 -14.91
CA LEU A 959 -10.25 3.28 -16.27
C LEU A 959 -11.21 3.98 -17.25
N ILE A 960 -12.43 4.31 -16.80
CA ILE A 960 -13.38 5.22 -17.44
C ILE A 960 -14.03 6.03 -16.31
N SER A 961 -13.91 7.37 -16.35
CA SER A 961 -14.27 8.25 -15.22
C SER A 961 -15.77 8.55 -15.12
N LYS A 962 -16.41 8.83 -16.25
CA LYS A 962 -17.84 9.16 -16.35
C LYS A 962 -18.44 8.38 -17.49
N ALA A 963 -19.28 7.40 -17.18
CA ALA A 963 -19.82 6.50 -18.19
C ALA A 963 -21.31 6.21 -18.01
N ARG A 964 -21.95 5.93 -19.15
CA ARG A 964 -23.17 5.14 -19.21
C ARG A 964 -22.76 3.68 -19.33
N GLU A 965 -23.06 2.90 -18.30
CA GLU A 965 -22.80 1.46 -18.28
C GLU A 965 -24.11 0.69 -18.16
N GLY A 966 -24.08 -0.60 -18.47
CA GLY A 966 -25.25 -1.45 -18.32
C GLY A 966 -24.93 -2.91 -18.54
N VAL A 967 -25.93 -3.73 -18.24
CA VAL A 967 -25.83 -5.19 -18.21
C VAL A 967 -27.01 -5.79 -18.95
N ILE A 968 -26.71 -6.80 -19.76
CA ILE A 968 -27.65 -7.71 -20.40
C ILE A 968 -27.55 -9.03 -19.64
N LEU A 969 -28.62 -9.41 -18.96
CA LEU A 969 -28.73 -10.67 -18.22
C LEU A 969 -29.55 -11.65 -19.06
N LYS A 970 -28.88 -12.70 -19.58
CA LYS A 970 -29.53 -13.86 -20.18
C LYS A 970 -29.37 -15.02 -19.21
N ASP A 971 -30.49 -15.51 -18.69
CA ASP A 971 -30.55 -16.54 -17.64
C ASP A 971 -29.67 -16.17 -16.42
N THR A 972 -28.45 -16.71 -16.32
CA THR A 972 -27.45 -16.36 -15.30
C THR A 972 -26.26 -15.54 -15.85
N ALA A 973 -25.95 -15.65 -17.14
CA ALA A 973 -24.83 -14.95 -17.78
C ALA A 973 -25.07 -13.43 -17.88
N GLN A 974 -24.10 -12.63 -17.44
CA GLN A 974 -24.13 -11.16 -17.51
C GLN A 974 -23.12 -10.63 -18.54
N PHE A 975 -23.62 -9.97 -19.59
CA PHE A 975 -22.85 -9.27 -20.60
C PHE A 975 -22.89 -7.77 -20.28
N TYR A 976 -21.76 -7.14 -20.03
CA TYR A 976 -21.68 -5.74 -19.61
C TYR A 976 -21.04 -4.84 -20.66
N PHE A 977 -21.39 -3.56 -20.61
CA PHE A 977 -20.72 -2.50 -21.36
C PHE A 977 -20.55 -1.25 -20.51
N SER A 978 -19.64 -0.37 -20.92
CA SER A 978 -19.46 0.99 -20.39
C SER A 978 -19.02 1.89 -21.54
N LEU A 979 -19.80 2.92 -21.88
CA LEU A 979 -19.41 3.99 -22.82
C LEU A 979 -19.27 5.28 -22.03
N GLY A 980 -18.13 5.96 -22.12
CA GLY A 980 -17.87 7.13 -21.27
C GLY A 980 -16.71 8.00 -21.73
N ASP A 981 -16.35 8.96 -20.88
CA ASP A 981 -15.28 9.94 -21.08
C ASP A 981 -15.37 10.67 -22.44
N ILE A 982 -16.61 10.92 -22.89
CA ILE A 982 -16.91 11.60 -24.15
C ILE A 982 -16.53 13.09 -24.00
N SER A 983 -15.62 13.58 -24.85
CA SER A 983 -15.24 14.99 -24.88
C SER A 983 -14.87 15.48 -26.27
N VAL A 984 -14.99 16.78 -26.51
CA VAL A 984 -14.57 17.45 -27.76
C VAL A 984 -13.64 18.61 -27.43
N ASP A 985 -12.41 18.56 -27.95
CA ASP A 985 -11.29 19.44 -27.56
C ASP A 985 -11.11 19.52 -26.03
N GLY A 986 -11.30 18.39 -25.32
CA GLY A 986 -11.26 18.31 -23.87
C GLY A 986 -12.49 18.83 -23.12
N ASN A 987 -13.53 19.31 -23.82
CA ASN A 987 -14.80 19.71 -23.20
C ASN A 987 -15.75 18.50 -23.13
N GLU A 988 -16.19 18.15 -21.92
CA GLU A 988 -17.07 16.99 -21.66
C GLU A 988 -18.43 17.09 -22.38
N VAL A 989 -18.91 15.95 -22.91
CA VAL A 989 -20.23 15.80 -23.52
C VAL A 989 -21.06 14.84 -22.68
N GLU A 990 -22.13 15.36 -22.07
CA GLU A 990 -23.04 14.56 -21.24
C GLU A 990 -23.89 13.57 -22.08
N PHE A 991 -24.36 12.50 -21.44
CA PHE A 991 -25.40 11.62 -21.99
C PHE A 991 -26.80 12.28 -21.96
N VAL A 992 -27.72 11.73 -22.76
CA VAL A 992 -29.16 11.93 -22.54
C VAL A 992 -29.52 11.52 -21.10
N GLU A 993 -30.36 12.32 -20.46
CA GLU A 993 -30.77 12.16 -19.07
C GLU A 993 -31.52 10.85 -18.86
N LEU A 994 -31.09 10.07 -17.87
CA LEU A 994 -31.83 8.89 -17.39
C LEU A 994 -32.53 9.30 -16.09
N SER A 995 -33.86 9.38 -16.11
CA SER A 995 -34.66 9.71 -14.94
C SER A 995 -34.65 8.59 -13.90
N ASP A 996 -34.66 8.94 -12.61
CA ASP A 996 -34.87 8.03 -11.48
C ASP A 996 -36.18 7.21 -11.54
N THR A 997 -37.09 7.59 -12.45
CA THR A 997 -38.38 6.95 -12.72
C THR A 997 -38.47 6.23 -14.08
N ALA A 998 -37.38 6.22 -14.86
CA ALA A 998 -37.35 5.54 -16.16
C ALA A 998 -37.64 4.03 -16.02
N GLN A 999 -38.39 3.47 -16.96
CA GLN A 999 -38.64 2.04 -17.04
C GLN A 999 -38.11 1.52 -18.39
N LEU A 1000 -37.23 0.53 -18.34
CA LEU A 1000 -36.55 -0.04 -19.49
C LEU A 1000 -37.19 -1.39 -19.83
N HIS A 1001 -38.16 -1.38 -20.74
CA HIS A 1001 -38.96 -2.58 -21.09
C HIS A 1001 -38.51 -3.26 -22.38
N SER A 1002 -37.74 -2.57 -23.21
CA SER A 1002 -37.21 -3.08 -24.48
C SER A 1002 -35.82 -2.53 -24.78
N ILE A 1003 -35.09 -3.20 -25.68
CA ILE A 1003 -33.80 -2.71 -26.18
C ILE A 1003 -33.90 -1.38 -26.94
N SER A 1004 -35.10 -1.05 -27.47
CA SER A 1004 -35.34 0.26 -28.08
C SER A 1004 -35.42 1.39 -27.05
N ASP A 1005 -36.05 1.13 -25.89
CA ASP A 1005 -36.05 2.08 -24.77
C ASP A 1005 -34.62 2.24 -24.22
N PHE A 1006 -33.87 1.14 -24.19
CA PHE A 1006 -32.49 1.10 -23.69
C PHE A 1006 -31.54 1.92 -24.56
N ASN A 1007 -31.52 1.69 -25.88
CA ASN A 1007 -30.66 2.39 -26.83
C ASN A 1007 -30.88 3.92 -26.82
N GLN A 1008 -32.06 4.42 -26.44
CA GLN A 1008 -32.34 5.86 -26.30
C GLN A 1008 -31.48 6.54 -25.21
N TYR A 1009 -31.09 5.83 -24.16
CA TYR A 1009 -30.27 6.37 -23.06
C TYR A 1009 -28.76 6.11 -23.24
N LEU A 1010 -28.37 5.44 -24.33
CA LEU A 1010 -26.99 5.14 -24.73
C LEU A 1010 -26.39 6.16 -25.71
N GLN A 1011 -27.02 7.32 -25.85
CA GLN A 1011 -26.58 8.39 -26.74
C GLN A 1011 -26.15 9.65 -25.96
N SER A 1012 -25.13 10.33 -26.48
CA SER A 1012 -24.72 11.64 -25.98
C SER A 1012 -25.80 12.70 -26.26
N LYS A 1013 -25.72 13.83 -25.56
CA LYS A 1013 -26.34 15.07 -26.06
C LYS A 1013 -25.64 15.49 -27.36
N PRO A 1014 -26.30 16.21 -28.27
CA PRO A 1014 -25.67 16.73 -29.47
C PRO A 1014 -24.50 17.68 -29.19
N PHE A 1015 -23.48 17.63 -30.03
CA PHE A 1015 -22.29 18.48 -30.00
C PHE A 1015 -21.83 18.82 -31.42
N MET A 1016 -20.98 19.84 -31.56
CA MET A 1016 -20.46 20.26 -32.88
C MET A 1016 -19.17 19.54 -33.22
N MET A 1017 -19.05 19.03 -34.46
CA MET A 1017 -17.84 18.44 -35.02
C MET A 1017 -17.45 19.14 -36.33
N SER A 1018 -16.16 19.30 -36.59
CA SER A 1018 -15.60 19.85 -37.83
C SER A 1018 -14.14 19.40 -38.01
N GLU A 1019 -13.49 19.80 -39.10
CA GLU A 1019 -12.07 19.52 -39.38
C GLU A 1019 -11.08 19.97 -38.30
N SER A 1020 -11.46 20.95 -37.46
CA SER A 1020 -10.62 21.48 -36.38
C SER A 1020 -10.88 20.85 -35.01
N LYS A 1021 -11.85 19.91 -34.93
CA LYS A 1021 -12.31 19.30 -33.68
C LYS A 1021 -11.76 17.89 -33.49
N VAL A 1022 -11.45 17.57 -32.25
CA VAL A 1022 -11.04 16.23 -31.82
C VAL A 1022 -12.03 15.70 -30.80
N LEU A 1023 -12.78 14.68 -31.18
CA LEU A 1023 -13.63 13.89 -30.30
C LEU A 1023 -12.78 12.82 -29.61
N GLN A 1024 -12.95 12.65 -28.31
CA GLN A 1024 -12.40 11.54 -27.54
C GLN A 1024 -13.53 10.82 -26.82
N TYR A 1025 -13.43 9.51 -26.67
CA TYR A 1025 -14.31 8.71 -25.81
C TYR A 1025 -13.59 7.41 -25.40
N SER A 1026 -14.14 6.71 -24.41
CA SER A 1026 -13.68 5.38 -23.99
C SER A 1026 -14.85 4.39 -23.95
N VAL A 1027 -14.60 3.14 -24.31
CA VAL A 1027 -15.61 2.10 -24.29
C VAL A 1027 -15.04 0.77 -23.82
N GLN A 1028 -15.83 0.03 -23.05
CA GLN A 1028 -15.50 -1.28 -22.50
C GLN A 1028 -16.68 -2.22 -22.74
N TYR A 1029 -16.43 -3.47 -23.11
CA TYR A 1029 -17.42 -4.55 -23.09
C TYR A 1029 -16.84 -5.76 -22.37
N GLY A 1030 -17.69 -6.63 -21.86
CA GLY A 1030 -17.23 -7.89 -21.31
C GLY A 1030 -18.35 -8.84 -20.94
N VAL A 1031 -17.94 -9.99 -20.43
CA VAL A 1031 -18.81 -10.96 -19.78
C VAL A 1031 -18.28 -11.18 -18.37
N SER A 1032 -19.20 -11.29 -17.41
CA SER A 1032 -18.87 -11.66 -16.02
C SER A 1032 -18.12 -12.99 -16.00
N ASP A 1033 -18.65 -13.97 -16.73
CA ASP A 1033 -18.12 -15.32 -16.88
C ASP A 1033 -18.19 -15.72 -18.36
N SER A 1034 -17.02 -16.04 -18.95
CA SER A 1034 -16.90 -16.41 -20.36
C SER A 1034 -17.29 -17.85 -20.66
N ALA A 1035 -17.22 -18.76 -19.68
CA ALA A 1035 -17.68 -20.13 -19.84
C ALA A 1035 -19.20 -20.20 -19.79
N GLU A 1036 -19.81 -19.47 -18.85
CA GLU A 1036 -21.25 -19.37 -18.71
C GLU A 1036 -21.88 -18.67 -19.93
N ALA A 1037 -21.34 -17.51 -20.35
CA ALA A 1037 -21.82 -16.76 -21.52
C ALA A 1037 -21.83 -17.60 -22.82
N GLY A 1038 -20.81 -18.42 -23.04
CA GLY A 1038 -20.76 -19.33 -24.20
C GLY A 1038 -21.74 -20.50 -24.12
N SER A 1039 -22.14 -20.90 -22.90
CA SER A 1039 -23.10 -21.99 -22.68
C SER A 1039 -24.57 -21.54 -22.77
N VAL A 1040 -24.85 -20.26 -22.55
CA VAL A 1040 -26.19 -19.69 -22.42
C VAL A 1040 -26.76 -19.17 -23.75
N LEU A 1041 -25.91 -18.75 -24.70
CA LEU A 1041 -26.33 -18.32 -26.03
C LEU A 1041 -26.52 -19.52 -26.96
N ALA A 1042 -27.70 -19.65 -27.57
CA ALA A 1042 -27.98 -20.70 -28.55
C ALA A 1042 -27.42 -20.38 -29.96
N ALA A 1043 -27.35 -21.39 -30.83
CA ALA A 1043 -26.89 -21.20 -32.21
C ALA A 1043 -27.81 -20.23 -32.98
N GLY A 1044 -27.26 -19.06 -33.36
CA GLY A 1044 -27.99 -17.97 -34.01
C GLY A 1044 -28.49 -16.87 -33.06
N GLU A 1045 -28.33 -17.05 -31.75
CA GLU A 1045 -28.45 -15.98 -30.76
C GLU A 1045 -27.16 -15.14 -30.73
N LYS A 1046 -27.32 -13.83 -30.54
CA LYS A 1046 -26.19 -12.91 -30.39
C LYS A 1046 -26.53 -11.72 -29.50
N ILE A 1047 -25.51 -11.18 -28.85
CA ILE A 1047 -25.52 -9.88 -28.20
C ILE A 1047 -24.45 -9.03 -28.88
N ARG A 1048 -24.83 -7.89 -29.47
CA ARG A 1048 -23.91 -7.03 -30.24
C ARG A 1048 -23.92 -5.61 -29.73
N TYR A 1049 -22.73 -5.03 -29.62
CA TYR A 1049 -22.44 -3.66 -29.24
C TYR A 1049 -21.81 -2.93 -30.44
N ARG A 1050 -22.33 -1.75 -30.83
CA ARG A 1050 -21.76 -0.95 -31.92
C ARG A 1050 -21.75 0.54 -31.60
N VAL A 1051 -20.59 1.19 -31.69
CA VAL A 1051 -20.45 2.65 -31.48
C VAL A 1051 -20.51 3.39 -32.81
N GLU A 1052 -21.39 4.39 -32.90
CA GLU A 1052 -21.63 5.20 -34.09
C GLU A 1052 -21.61 6.70 -33.78
N LEU A 1053 -21.02 7.50 -34.69
CA LEU A 1053 -21.21 8.94 -34.74
C LEU A 1053 -22.27 9.27 -35.79
N VAL A 1054 -23.27 10.07 -35.41
CA VAL A 1054 -24.48 10.28 -36.21
C VAL A 1054 -24.80 11.77 -36.33
N GLU A 1055 -25.17 12.22 -37.52
CA GLU A 1055 -25.70 13.58 -37.73
C GLU A 1055 -27.01 13.77 -36.93
N SER A 1056 -27.10 14.87 -36.20
CA SER A 1056 -28.30 15.24 -35.43
C SER A 1056 -29.46 15.56 -36.38
N ASP A 1057 -29.15 16.21 -37.50
CA ASP A 1057 -30.08 16.50 -38.57
C ASP A 1057 -30.02 15.38 -39.62
N GLY A 1058 -31.16 14.73 -39.90
CA GLY A 1058 -31.27 13.66 -40.91
C GLY A 1058 -30.86 12.26 -40.46
N GLY A 1059 -30.02 12.12 -39.43
CA GLY A 1059 -29.70 10.82 -38.82
C GLY A 1059 -28.67 9.97 -39.60
N THR A 1060 -27.88 10.58 -40.49
CA THR A 1060 -26.82 9.91 -41.24
C THR A 1060 -25.74 9.39 -40.30
N VAL A 1061 -25.33 8.12 -40.44
CA VAL A 1061 -24.17 7.59 -39.72
C VAL A 1061 -22.90 8.06 -40.45
N LEU A 1062 -22.07 8.86 -39.77
CA LEU A 1062 -20.81 9.39 -40.29
C LEU A 1062 -19.64 8.43 -40.09
N GLY A 1063 -19.71 7.60 -39.05
CA GLY A 1063 -18.69 6.61 -38.75
C GLY A 1063 -19.19 5.54 -37.78
N THR A 1064 -18.68 4.33 -37.96
CA THR A 1064 -18.80 3.21 -37.01
C THR A 1064 -17.40 2.88 -36.54
N PHE A 1065 -17.16 2.95 -35.24
CA PHE A 1065 -15.80 2.92 -34.68
C PHE A 1065 -15.48 1.65 -33.90
N ASP A 1066 -16.51 1.01 -33.34
CA ASP A 1066 -16.42 -0.24 -32.60
C ASP A 1066 -17.64 -1.10 -32.91
N ASP A 1067 -17.47 -2.42 -33.05
CA ASP A 1067 -18.53 -3.35 -33.48
C ASP A 1067 -18.20 -4.79 -33.01
N VAL A 1068 -18.74 -5.15 -31.85
CA VAL A 1068 -18.41 -6.39 -31.11
C VAL A 1068 -19.65 -7.26 -30.99
N SER A 1069 -19.55 -8.57 -31.26
CA SER A 1069 -20.65 -9.52 -31.11
C SER A 1069 -20.25 -10.72 -30.27
N TYR A 1070 -20.99 -10.98 -29.21
CA TYR A 1070 -20.96 -12.20 -28.43
C TYR A 1070 -21.93 -13.24 -29.01
N THR A 1071 -21.48 -14.49 -29.14
CA THR A 1071 -22.25 -15.62 -29.69
C THR A 1071 -21.89 -16.91 -28.94
N SER A 1072 -22.58 -18.02 -29.23
CA SER A 1072 -22.21 -19.36 -28.72
C SER A 1072 -20.75 -19.76 -28.97
N ASP A 1073 -20.17 -19.23 -30.05
CA ASP A 1073 -18.84 -19.59 -30.54
C ASP A 1073 -17.78 -18.53 -30.15
N TYR A 1074 -18.21 -17.42 -29.55
CA TYR A 1074 -17.35 -16.30 -29.14
C TYR A 1074 -17.88 -15.64 -27.86
N SER A 1075 -17.31 -16.05 -26.73
CA SER A 1075 -17.57 -15.51 -25.38
C SER A 1075 -16.33 -14.87 -24.74
N GLY A 1076 -15.30 -14.56 -25.53
CA GLY A 1076 -14.06 -13.94 -25.06
C GLY A 1076 -14.30 -12.51 -24.55
N ARG A 1077 -13.63 -12.13 -23.46
CA ARG A 1077 -13.69 -10.78 -22.89
C ARG A 1077 -13.06 -9.76 -23.86
N TYR A 1078 -13.63 -8.56 -23.94
CA TYR A 1078 -13.13 -7.48 -24.82
C TYR A 1078 -12.39 -6.43 -23.98
N ASN A 1079 -11.41 -5.76 -24.60
CA ASN A 1079 -10.59 -4.76 -23.89
C ASN A 1079 -11.36 -3.44 -23.69
N ASN A 1080 -10.87 -2.62 -22.75
CA ASN A 1080 -11.23 -1.21 -22.68
C ASN A 1080 -10.47 -0.44 -23.78
N ILE A 1081 -11.17 0.15 -24.74
CA ILE A 1081 -10.57 0.90 -25.84
C ILE A 1081 -10.91 2.38 -25.69
N SER A 1082 -9.89 3.21 -25.57
CA SER A 1082 -10.02 4.67 -25.74
C SER A 1082 -9.83 5.04 -27.21
N TYR A 1083 -10.60 6.00 -27.70
CA TYR A 1083 -10.57 6.45 -29.08
C TYR A 1083 -10.25 7.95 -29.16
N VAL A 1084 -9.57 8.34 -30.23
CA VAL A 1084 -9.37 9.75 -30.65
C VAL A 1084 -9.86 9.84 -32.09
N VAL A 1085 -10.88 10.67 -32.32
CA VAL A 1085 -11.57 10.80 -33.60
C VAL A 1085 -11.47 12.24 -34.09
N SER A 1086 -10.87 12.45 -35.25
CA SER A 1086 -10.86 13.75 -35.95
C SER A 1086 -11.46 13.61 -37.35
N ALA A 1087 -11.91 14.70 -37.97
CA ALA A 1087 -12.71 14.65 -39.21
C ALA A 1087 -12.19 15.62 -40.29
N PRO A 1088 -11.03 15.35 -40.92
CA PRO A 1088 -10.39 16.28 -41.86
C PRO A 1088 -11.30 16.65 -43.04
N GLY A 1089 -11.45 17.95 -43.31
CA GLY A 1089 -12.33 18.46 -44.38
C GLY A 1089 -13.84 18.35 -44.10
N MET A 1090 -14.25 17.95 -42.90
CA MET A 1090 -15.66 17.94 -42.48
C MET A 1090 -16.13 19.36 -42.16
N ALA A 1091 -17.26 19.77 -42.74
CA ALA A 1091 -17.95 21.01 -42.40
C ALA A 1091 -18.45 20.98 -40.94
N GLU A 1092 -18.72 22.15 -40.36
CA GLU A 1092 -19.24 22.24 -39.00
C GLU A 1092 -20.68 21.70 -38.91
N THR A 1093 -20.83 20.51 -38.33
CA THR A 1093 -22.08 19.73 -38.27
C THR A 1093 -22.43 19.35 -36.82
N SER A 1094 -23.71 19.42 -36.47
CA SER A 1094 -24.21 18.91 -35.18
C SER A 1094 -24.32 17.39 -35.23
N VAL A 1095 -23.63 16.69 -34.34
CA VAL A 1095 -23.56 15.23 -34.26
C VAL A 1095 -23.82 14.74 -32.84
N TYR A 1096 -24.07 13.45 -32.68
CA TYR A 1096 -24.07 12.78 -31.38
C TYR A 1096 -23.42 11.41 -31.49
N LEU A 1097 -22.81 10.95 -30.39
CA LEU A 1097 -22.24 9.61 -30.28
C LEU A 1097 -23.29 8.68 -29.67
N ARG A 1098 -23.45 7.46 -30.19
CA ARG A 1098 -24.33 6.45 -29.60
C ARG A 1098 -23.68 5.07 -29.54
N LEU A 1099 -24.02 4.31 -28.51
CA LEU A 1099 -23.87 2.85 -28.50
C LEU A 1099 -25.21 2.21 -28.87
N ILE A 1100 -25.24 1.47 -29.98
CA ILE A 1100 -26.36 0.58 -30.33
C ILE A 1100 -26.11 -0.79 -29.73
N MET A 1101 -27.14 -1.34 -29.08
CA MET A 1101 -27.22 -2.77 -28.78
C MET A 1101 -28.20 -3.48 -29.73
N GLU A 1102 -27.83 -4.68 -30.20
CA GLU A 1102 -28.71 -5.65 -30.84
C GLU A 1102 -28.79 -6.91 -29.96
N ASP A 1103 -29.99 -7.30 -29.52
CA ASP A 1103 -30.31 -8.56 -28.81
C ASP A 1103 -31.45 -9.26 -29.56
N ASN A 1104 -31.35 -10.59 -29.71
CA ASN A 1104 -32.43 -11.45 -30.21
C ASN A 1104 -32.81 -12.59 -29.24
N THR A 1105 -32.33 -12.54 -28.00
CA THR A 1105 -32.41 -13.64 -27.01
C THR A 1105 -33.54 -13.48 -25.97
N GLY A 1106 -34.12 -12.29 -25.87
CA GLY A 1106 -35.15 -12.00 -24.87
C GLY A 1106 -34.58 -11.71 -23.48
N SER A 1107 -33.40 -11.11 -23.43
CA SER A 1107 -32.66 -10.82 -22.20
C SER A 1107 -33.35 -9.75 -21.33
N LYS A 1108 -32.93 -9.67 -20.06
CA LYS A 1108 -33.22 -8.56 -19.16
C LYS A 1108 -32.11 -7.51 -19.24
N TYR A 1109 -32.44 -6.25 -18.99
CA TYR A 1109 -31.50 -5.14 -19.10
C TYR A 1109 -31.45 -4.32 -17.81
N SER A 1110 -30.26 -3.87 -17.41
CA SER A 1110 -30.06 -2.86 -16.37
C SER A 1110 -29.11 -1.78 -16.88
N LEU A 1111 -29.27 -0.56 -16.37
CA LEU A 1111 -28.50 0.59 -16.78
C LEU A 1111 -28.05 1.37 -15.54
N SER A 1112 -26.76 1.65 -15.45
CA SER A 1112 -26.17 2.45 -14.37
C SER A 1112 -25.42 3.67 -14.91
N GLN A 1113 -25.13 4.59 -14.00
CA GLN A 1113 -24.17 5.65 -14.25
C GLN A 1113 -22.93 5.39 -13.41
N LYS A 1114 -21.79 5.30 -14.08
CA LYS A 1114 -20.47 5.16 -13.46
C LYS A 1114 -19.87 6.54 -13.29
N PHE A 1115 -19.44 6.84 -12.07
CA PHE A 1115 -18.91 8.15 -11.72
C PHE A 1115 -17.70 8.06 -10.79
N ALA A 1116 -16.59 8.62 -11.25
CA ALA A 1116 -15.39 8.88 -10.48
C ALA A 1116 -14.71 10.14 -11.04
N GLU A 1117 -13.96 10.85 -10.20
CA GLU A 1117 -13.31 12.10 -10.59
C GLU A 1117 -12.16 11.84 -11.57
N PRO A 1118 -12.13 12.48 -12.76
CA PRO A 1118 -11.08 12.26 -13.75
C PRO A 1118 -9.78 12.94 -13.35
N ASP A 1119 -8.83 12.16 -12.87
CA ASP A 1119 -7.41 12.46 -12.69
C ASP A 1119 -6.67 11.11 -12.49
N ASN A 1120 -5.41 10.91 -12.89
CA ASN A 1120 -4.58 11.63 -13.87
C ASN A 1120 -4.85 11.12 -15.30
N ILE A 1121 -4.11 11.67 -16.25
CA ILE A 1121 -3.72 10.94 -17.46
C ILE A 1121 -2.85 9.75 -17.04
N ARG A 1122 -3.45 8.56 -16.87
CA ARG A 1122 -2.77 7.34 -17.37
C ARG A 1122 -2.56 7.58 -18.86
N LYS A 1123 -1.41 7.21 -19.44
CA LYS A 1123 -1.29 7.12 -20.91
C LYS A 1123 -2.24 6.02 -21.41
N ARG A 1124 -3.51 6.38 -21.62
CA ARG A 1124 -4.48 5.49 -22.24
C ARG A 1124 -4.05 5.30 -23.69
N LYS A 1125 -3.90 4.06 -24.14
CA LYS A 1125 -3.63 3.77 -25.56
C LYS A 1125 -4.87 4.19 -26.35
N HIS A 1126 -4.81 5.35 -26.98
CA HIS A 1126 -5.91 5.86 -27.80
C HIS A 1126 -5.79 5.33 -29.22
N ARG A 1127 -6.82 4.63 -29.70
CA ARG A 1127 -6.97 4.30 -31.12
C ARG A 1127 -7.35 5.56 -31.90
N ALA A 1128 -6.41 6.09 -32.66
CA ALA A 1128 -6.65 7.22 -33.56
C ALA A 1128 -7.49 6.78 -34.78
N ILE A 1129 -8.54 7.55 -35.09
CA ILE A 1129 -9.41 7.37 -36.26
C ILE A 1129 -9.57 8.72 -36.95
N GLN A 1130 -9.39 8.74 -38.26
CA GLN A 1130 -9.79 9.87 -39.11
C GLN A 1130 -11.14 9.57 -39.75
N ILE A 1131 -12.07 10.52 -39.74
CA ILE A 1131 -13.27 10.47 -40.57
C ILE A 1131 -12.94 11.16 -41.89
N GLU A 1132 -12.36 10.41 -42.82
CA GLU A 1132 -12.25 10.84 -44.22
C GLU A 1132 -13.52 10.46 -45.00
N ASN A 1133 -13.81 11.20 -46.08
CA ASN A 1133 -15.02 11.07 -46.89
C ASN A 1133 -15.24 9.67 -47.49
N GLY A 1134 -15.84 8.77 -46.72
CA GLY A 1134 -16.54 7.58 -47.19
C GLY A 1134 -15.70 6.31 -47.43
N THR A 1135 -16.00 5.28 -46.63
CA THR A 1135 -16.05 3.86 -47.04
C THR A 1135 -14.78 3.05 -47.30
N ASN A 1136 -13.56 3.60 -47.24
CA ASN A 1136 -12.33 2.81 -47.43
C ASN A 1136 -11.76 2.24 -46.11
N PRO A 1137 -11.30 0.97 -46.09
CA PRO A 1137 -10.53 0.39 -44.97
C PRO A 1137 -9.21 1.13 -44.70
N TYR A 1138 -8.70 1.04 -43.45
CA TYR A 1138 -7.40 1.64 -43.08
C TYR A 1138 -6.21 0.67 -43.20
N GLU A 1139 -6.47 -0.63 -43.29
CA GLU A 1139 -5.46 -1.68 -43.35
C GLU A 1139 -5.84 -2.80 -44.31
N TYR A 1140 -4.83 -3.59 -44.71
CA TYR A 1140 -5.07 -4.87 -45.38
C TYR A 1140 -5.49 -5.91 -44.36
N SER A 1141 -6.68 -6.48 -44.50
CA SER A 1141 -7.16 -7.52 -43.58
C SER A 1141 -7.80 -8.70 -44.30
N LEU A 1142 -7.78 -9.85 -43.63
CA LEU A 1142 -8.41 -11.11 -44.07
C LEU A 1142 -9.19 -11.69 -42.89
N SER A 1143 -10.51 -11.65 -43.00
CA SER A 1143 -11.44 -12.11 -41.96
C SER A 1143 -11.42 -13.63 -41.82
N GLN A 1144 -11.89 -14.12 -40.67
CA GLN A 1144 -12.26 -15.52 -40.53
C GLN A 1144 -13.47 -15.82 -41.43
N ASN A 1145 -13.44 -16.93 -42.15
CA ASN A 1145 -14.54 -17.33 -43.04
C ASN A 1145 -15.80 -17.66 -42.24
N TYR A 1146 -16.99 -17.38 -42.77
CA TYR A 1146 -18.26 -17.66 -42.11
C TYR A 1146 -19.26 -18.38 -43.04
N PRO A 1147 -19.93 -19.46 -42.60
CA PRO A 1147 -19.68 -20.21 -41.37
C PRO A 1147 -18.29 -20.87 -41.33
N ASN A 1148 -17.83 -21.28 -40.14
CA ASN A 1148 -16.64 -22.12 -39.95
C ASN A 1148 -16.72 -22.89 -38.61
N PRO A 1149 -16.83 -24.23 -38.59
CA PRO A 1149 -16.83 -25.14 -39.75
C PRO A 1149 -17.98 -24.87 -40.74
N PHE A 1150 -17.78 -25.22 -42.01
CA PHE A 1150 -18.76 -24.97 -43.07
C PHE A 1150 -19.18 -26.25 -43.79
N ASN A 1151 -20.40 -26.24 -44.34
CA ASN A 1151 -20.96 -27.35 -45.12
C ASN A 1151 -22.01 -26.88 -46.15
N PRO A 1152 -21.75 -27.00 -47.46
CA PRO A 1152 -20.45 -27.03 -48.11
C PRO A 1152 -19.94 -25.62 -48.47
N VAL A 1153 -20.72 -24.56 -48.25
CA VAL A 1153 -20.41 -23.18 -48.67
C VAL A 1153 -20.01 -22.31 -47.47
N THR A 1154 -19.06 -21.40 -47.69
CA THR A 1154 -18.63 -20.36 -46.75
C THR A 1154 -18.30 -19.06 -47.50
N GLU A 1155 -18.28 -17.93 -46.81
CA GLU A 1155 -17.85 -16.64 -47.34
C GLU A 1155 -16.55 -16.20 -46.67
N ILE A 1156 -15.63 -15.64 -47.46
CA ILE A 1156 -14.36 -15.07 -47.02
C ILE A 1156 -14.35 -13.58 -47.33
N GLU A 1157 -14.27 -12.74 -46.30
CA GLU A 1157 -14.11 -11.29 -46.44
C GLU A 1157 -12.63 -10.89 -46.37
N PHE A 1158 -12.23 -9.93 -47.20
CA PHE A 1158 -10.97 -9.21 -47.09
C PHE A 1158 -11.16 -7.71 -47.35
N ALA A 1159 -10.24 -6.89 -46.82
CA ALA A 1159 -10.28 -5.44 -46.95
C ALA A 1159 -8.95 -4.91 -47.51
N LEU A 1160 -9.02 -3.88 -48.35
CA LEU A 1160 -7.88 -3.20 -48.97
C LEU A 1160 -7.94 -1.69 -48.68
N PRO A 1161 -6.86 -1.06 -48.17
CA PRO A 1161 -6.84 0.37 -47.91
C PRO A 1161 -6.52 1.20 -49.15
N GLU A 1162 -5.77 0.62 -50.10
CA GLU A 1162 -5.42 1.24 -51.37
C GLU A 1162 -5.57 0.26 -52.54
N GLN A 1163 -5.62 0.79 -53.76
CA GLN A 1163 -5.74 0.00 -54.98
C GLN A 1163 -4.52 -0.93 -55.14
N SER A 1164 -4.76 -2.24 -55.18
CA SER A 1164 -3.72 -3.25 -55.01
C SER A 1164 -3.88 -4.44 -55.97
N ASP A 1165 -2.76 -4.99 -56.43
CA ASP A 1165 -2.73 -6.33 -57.01
C ASP A 1165 -2.93 -7.36 -55.89
N VAL A 1166 -3.96 -8.20 -56.01
CA VAL A 1166 -4.42 -9.13 -54.98
C VAL A 1166 -4.57 -10.53 -55.55
N THR A 1167 -4.28 -11.54 -54.72
CA THR A 1167 -4.62 -12.95 -55.01
C THR A 1167 -5.05 -13.68 -53.74
N LEU A 1168 -6.32 -14.08 -53.67
CA LEU A 1168 -6.87 -14.91 -52.60
C LEU A 1168 -6.92 -16.38 -53.06
N LYS A 1169 -6.20 -17.27 -52.36
CA LYS A 1169 -6.07 -18.68 -52.71
C LYS A 1169 -6.37 -19.61 -51.53
N VAL A 1170 -6.87 -20.80 -51.82
CA VAL A 1170 -7.13 -21.89 -50.86
C VAL A 1170 -6.17 -23.05 -51.13
N PHE A 1171 -5.66 -23.64 -50.05
CA PHE A 1171 -4.72 -24.75 -50.02
C PHE A 1171 -5.24 -25.86 -49.10
N ASP A 1172 -4.90 -27.11 -49.38
CA ASP A 1172 -5.04 -28.21 -48.42
C ASP A 1172 -3.92 -28.17 -47.35
N ILE A 1173 -4.02 -29.04 -46.35
CA ILE A 1173 -3.05 -29.13 -45.24
C ILE A 1173 -1.62 -29.55 -45.68
N LEU A 1174 -1.46 -30.03 -46.92
CA LEU A 1174 -0.16 -30.34 -47.51
C LEU A 1174 0.42 -29.16 -48.32
N GLY A 1175 -0.26 -28.01 -48.30
CA GLY A 1175 0.14 -26.80 -49.02
C GLY A 1175 -0.16 -26.85 -50.52
N LYS A 1176 -0.94 -27.82 -51.01
CA LYS A 1176 -1.34 -27.88 -52.41
C LYS A 1176 -2.51 -26.92 -52.63
N GLU A 1177 -2.38 -26.03 -53.61
CA GLU A 1177 -3.46 -25.14 -54.04
C GLU A 1177 -4.66 -25.96 -54.57
N ILE A 1178 -5.86 -25.64 -54.06
CA ILE A 1178 -7.12 -26.26 -54.48
C ILE A 1178 -8.10 -25.28 -55.14
N ALA A 1179 -7.99 -23.97 -54.86
CA ALA A 1179 -8.78 -22.93 -55.51
C ALA A 1179 -8.06 -21.58 -55.50
N THR A 1180 -8.30 -20.75 -56.52
CA THR A 1180 -8.07 -19.30 -56.49
C THR A 1180 -9.44 -18.63 -56.50
N LEU A 1181 -9.73 -17.81 -55.49
CA LEU A 1181 -11.05 -17.19 -55.26
C LEU A 1181 -11.12 -15.75 -55.78
N ALA A 1182 -10.01 -15.01 -55.65
CA ALA A 1182 -9.85 -13.66 -56.21
C ALA A 1182 -8.45 -13.53 -56.82
N SER A 1183 -8.33 -12.84 -57.95
CA SER A 1183 -7.05 -12.58 -58.61
C SER A 1183 -7.15 -11.40 -59.56
N GLY A 1184 -6.36 -10.35 -59.33
CA GLY A 1184 -6.32 -9.16 -60.19
C GLY A 1184 -6.03 -7.90 -59.41
N ASN A 1185 -6.21 -6.75 -60.06
CA ASN A 1185 -6.09 -5.44 -59.42
C ASN A 1185 -7.45 -5.01 -58.87
N TYR A 1186 -7.52 -4.75 -57.56
CA TYR A 1186 -8.73 -4.38 -56.83
C TYR A 1186 -8.56 -2.95 -56.27
N SER A 1187 -9.63 -2.16 -56.26
CA SER A 1187 -9.65 -0.84 -55.63
C SER A 1187 -9.57 -0.93 -54.09
N ALA A 1188 -9.42 0.20 -53.41
CA ALA A 1188 -9.71 0.26 -51.97
C ALA A 1188 -11.17 -0.16 -51.71
N GLY A 1189 -11.42 -0.86 -50.60
CA GLY A 1189 -12.75 -1.36 -50.24
C GLY A 1189 -12.74 -2.71 -49.51
N ARG A 1190 -13.93 -3.15 -49.09
CA ARG A 1190 -14.19 -4.50 -48.54
C ARG A 1190 -14.76 -5.41 -49.63
N TYR A 1191 -14.34 -6.66 -49.63
CA TYR A 1191 -14.69 -7.67 -50.64
C TYR A 1191 -15.03 -9.00 -49.97
N THR A 1192 -16.22 -9.52 -50.25
CA THR A 1192 -16.67 -10.84 -49.80
C THR A 1192 -16.67 -11.80 -50.98
N VAL A 1193 -16.05 -12.97 -50.81
CA VAL A 1193 -15.91 -13.99 -51.87
C VAL A 1193 -16.36 -15.35 -51.35
N PRO A 1194 -17.32 -16.04 -52.02
CA PRO A 1194 -17.76 -17.36 -51.60
C PRO A 1194 -16.74 -18.46 -51.95
N PHE A 1195 -16.69 -19.50 -51.13
CA PHE A 1195 -16.00 -20.75 -51.40
C PHE A 1195 -16.95 -21.94 -51.23
N ASP A 1196 -17.02 -22.80 -52.25
CA ASP A 1196 -17.81 -24.03 -52.25
C ASP A 1196 -16.91 -25.27 -52.11
N GLY A 1197 -16.97 -25.89 -50.94
CA GLY A 1197 -16.29 -27.12 -50.54
C GLY A 1197 -16.90 -28.41 -51.09
N THR A 1198 -17.98 -28.36 -51.91
CA THR A 1198 -18.73 -29.56 -52.35
C THR A 1198 -17.85 -30.63 -53.00
N ASN A 1199 -16.76 -30.25 -53.68
CA ASN A 1199 -15.85 -31.19 -54.35
C ASN A 1199 -14.58 -31.55 -53.53
N HIS A 1200 -14.46 -31.08 -52.28
CA HIS A 1200 -13.30 -31.28 -51.41
C HIS A 1200 -13.64 -32.21 -50.21
N ALA A 1201 -12.64 -32.80 -49.57
CA ALA A 1201 -12.87 -33.73 -48.44
C ALA A 1201 -13.11 -32.98 -47.12
N SER A 1202 -13.83 -33.56 -46.16
CA SER A 1202 -13.90 -33.00 -44.80
C SER A 1202 -12.49 -32.89 -44.20
N GLY A 1203 -12.15 -31.75 -43.59
CA GLY A 1203 -10.81 -31.47 -43.10
C GLY A 1203 -10.48 -29.98 -43.01
N VAL A 1204 -9.24 -29.70 -42.60
CA VAL A 1204 -8.70 -28.34 -42.46
C VAL A 1204 -8.07 -27.88 -43.76
N TYR A 1205 -8.43 -26.67 -44.17
CA TYR A 1205 -7.90 -25.94 -45.32
C TYR A 1205 -7.29 -24.62 -44.86
N ILE A 1206 -6.36 -24.09 -45.64
CA ILE A 1206 -5.68 -22.82 -45.39
C ILE A 1206 -6.04 -21.88 -46.53
N TYR A 1207 -6.39 -20.62 -46.23
CA TYR A 1207 -6.60 -19.61 -47.26
C TYR A 1207 -5.71 -18.40 -47.02
N LYS A 1208 -5.18 -17.85 -48.11
CA LYS A 1208 -4.13 -16.82 -48.10
C LYS A 1208 -4.47 -15.70 -49.06
N LEU A 1209 -4.54 -14.48 -48.53
CA LEU A 1209 -4.57 -13.24 -49.29
C LEU A 1209 -3.13 -12.79 -49.55
N SER A 1210 -2.76 -12.67 -50.81
CA SER A 1210 -1.48 -12.10 -51.25
C SER A 1210 -1.75 -10.71 -51.81
N TYR A 1211 -0.96 -9.69 -51.46
CA TYR A 1211 -1.15 -8.33 -51.95
C TYR A 1211 0.17 -7.56 -52.14
N GLY A 1212 0.12 -6.50 -52.95
CA GLY A 1212 1.25 -5.61 -53.21
C GLY A 1212 2.47 -6.34 -53.78
N LYS A 1213 3.67 -5.97 -53.32
CA LYS A 1213 4.94 -6.60 -53.74
C LYS A 1213 5.25 -7.93 -53.03
N GLY A 1214 4.22 -8.75 -52.78
CA GLY A 1214 4.37 -10.11 -52.24
C GLY A 1214 4.14 -10.26 -50.73
N GLN A 1215 3.40 -9.33 -50.10
CA GLN A 1215 2.91 -9.50 -48.73
C GLN A 1215 1.80 -10.53 -48.67
N ASN A 1216 1.59 -11.18 -47.52
CA ASN A 1216 0.62 -12.27 -47.36
C ASN A 1216 -0.04 -12.25 -45.98
N ILE A 1217 -1.36 -12.42 -45.92
CA ILE A 1217 -2.12 -12.75 -44.69
C ILE A 1217 -2.75 -14.13 -44.89
N THR A 1218 -2.72 -14.98 -43.86
CA THR A 1218 -3.17 -16.39 -43.93
C THR A 1218 -4.12 -16.73 -42.79
N ARG A 1219 -5.15 -17.52 -43.08
CA ARG A 1219 -6.16 -18.02 -42.12
C ARG A 1219 -6.47 -19.51 -42.38
N LYS A 1220 -7.14 -20.17 -41.44
CA LYS A 1220 -7.54 -21.60 -41.51
C LYS A 1220 -9.06 -21.73 -41.56
N MET A 1221 -9.59 -22.76 -42.22
CA MET A 1221 -11.02 -23.09 -42.24
C MET A 1221 -11.25 -24.59 -42.22
N THR A 1222 -12.42 -25.04 -41.76
CA THR A 1222 -12.76 -26.46 -41.59
C THR A 1222 -14.00 -26.82 -42.40
N LEU A 1223 -13.86 -27.69 -43.40
CA LEU A 1223 -15.01 -28.27 -44.12
C LEU A 1223 -15.49 -29.51 -43.37
N LEU A 1224 -16.79 -29.61 -43.12
CA LEU A 1224 -17.39 -30.73 -42.37
C LEU A 1224 -18.63 -31.24 -43.10
N LYS A 1225 -18.43 -32.22 -43.98
CA LYS A 1225 -19.50 -32.94 -44.70
C LYS A 1225 -20.15 -34.02 -43.85
#